data_AF-A0A821LZI9-F1
#
_entry.id   AF-A0A821LZI9-F1
#
_cell.length_a   1.000
_cell.length_b   1.000
_cell.length_c   1.000
_cell.angle_alpha   90.00
_cell.angle_beta   90.00
_cell.angle_gamma   90.00
#
_symmetry.space_group_name_H-M   'P 1'
#
loop_
_entity.id
_entity.type
_entity.pdbx_description
1 polymer ?
#
loop_
_entity_poly.entity_id
_entity_poly.type
_entity_poly.pdbx_seq_one_letter_code
_entity_poly.pdbx_strand_id
1 'polypeptide(L)'
;MDEIEKLGSCKNSNEYVINNPDDCITIIYTSGSLGFPKGAMISENVFRVTFSQRTLFRNQENIKFSYRPLAWITDRKATIATFLEGGSTGFSTGDMNRLMEELALVSPTSFSAPPTFWNKIYSEFQRSLALIDEKDKKTLLESFSKLIPQRCRVISIGGAMVSPLVLNFMKQCFRHCKIVEAYGTTECGRITFNYKFLNTIIDYRLESAKDIGYTIDDKPFPRGELVIKTAQMFSGYINNIEETKLALTDDGYFRTGDIVELRLNDGETPSIHVIDRRKNFFKLAQGQFVSAEFLENIYLQSLFIEQIYIYGDGLDNSVKAVIIPNKDYYENFLKKQNIKKMNYDNTDKLLYDTILNDLHTIAMKESLQIYEIPSKLIIDFEPFTSENGLLTLSMKLCRPKLFVHYAHRLKEHNSIHNQLKIILEKVIGQELLLNDNDPLFVTTGVDSLTGLRLSHMIDNDLGISIPLNILYEPDISLQKLVNIVQNPLQICSWSESIKSELLNDCQLDLNIEVKTHKNINDLPSIIFITGTTGFIGAFVLFEMLKYYPSTCKFLCLVRCQTSTNPLDRIRDNMIYLQVWNDDFRERIIPLRGDLTQYHFGLDDATYEDFANKTDIIIHCAAIVNFVLPYRILHDTNVNGTKEIIRFASHPSAYIPIIYMSTMSVLSNGINDEISIDNIRTDHLSNGYTQSKWVSEILMTKASRIGIPVIIYRLGSIGASTETGACNKHDLNTLFLSTIMMSGYYPSTIVKKKFNQLPVNLAAHTIIIPNQNQSYTYGKIYHIVNQNETISFENIAECICKCGIKIEPICDDEWKHKLILQSKENNFIKSIGEFFIYNLFKQTNSTVQQNKSNENSQLNFLSIDNNYIMKWLTFILQHIENFGFEKKIIQQ
;
A
#
# COMPACT_ATOMS: atom_id res chain seq x y z
N MET A 1 -23.24 7.96 42.98
CA MET A 1 -23.45 9.42 42.96
C MET A 1 -22.44 10.12 43.85
N ASP A 2 -22.23 9.62 45.06
CA ASP A 2 -21.33 10.19 46.06
C ASP A 2 -19.91 10.48 45.54
N GLU A 3 -19.34 9.62 44.69
CA GLU A 3 -18.01 9.85 44.12
C GLU A 3 -17.99 10.99 43.08
N ILE A 4 -19.04 11.11 42.26
CA ILE A 4 -19.22 12.22 41.30
C ILE A 4 -19.47 13.53 42.04
N GLU A 5 -20.29 13.50 43.09
CA GLU A 5 -20.54 14.67 43.96
C GLU A 5 -19.28 15.09 44.73
N LYS A 6 -18.48 14.12 45.18
CA LYS A 6 -17.20 14.37 45.85
C LYS A 6 -16.18 14.97 44.88
N LEU A 7 -16.12 14.49 43.64
CA LEU A 7 -15.28 15.07 42.58
C LEU A 7 -15.75 16.46 42.16
N GLY A 8 -17.06 16.69 42.04
CA GLY A 8 -17.64 17.99 41.70
C GLY A 8 -17.54 19.04 42.82
N SER A 9 -17.46 18.61 44.09
CA SER A 9 -17.27 19.48 45.26
C SER A 9 -15.80 19.81 45.55
N CYS A 10 -14.86 19.13 44.89
CA CYS A 10 -13.45 19.50 44.90
C CYS A 10 -13.27 20.84 44.14
N LYS A 11 -13.03 21.92 44.89
CA LYS A 11 -12.68 23.28 44.41
C LYS A 11 -11.34 23.38 43.64
N ASN A 12 -10.82 22.29 43.09
CA ASN A 12 -9.70 22.35 42.16
C ASN A 12 -10.22 22.70 40.77
N SER A 13 -10.79 23.89 40.63
CA SER A 13 -10.88 24.53 39.33
C SER A 13 -9.44 24.87 38.93
N ASN A 14 -8.74 23.93 38.30
CA ASN A 14 -7.74 24.36 37.33
C ASN A 14 -8.55 25.22 36.35
N GLU A 15 -8.34 26.53 36.39
CA GLU A 15 -8.88 27.43 35.38
C GLU A 15 -8.32 26.93 34.05
N TYR A 16 -9.09 26.12 33.34
CA TYR A 16 -8.78 25.73 31.99
C TYR A 16 -9.07 26.98 31.14
N VAL A 17 -8.14 27.93 31.16
CA VAL A 17 -8.21 29.14 30.36
C VAL A 17 -7.80 28.75 28.96
N ILE A 18 -8.79 28.49 28.11
CA ILE A 18 -8.55 28.37 26.68
C ILE A 18 -8.18 29.77 26.20
N ASN A 19 -6.94 29.94 25.74
CA ASN A 19 -6.39 31.25 25.39
C ASN A 19 -6.56 31.57 23.91
N ASN A 20 -6.74 30.57 23.03
CA ASN A 20 -6.83 30.75 21.60
C ASN A 20 -8.06 30.05 20.98
N PRO A 21 -8.94 30.77 20.25
CA PRO A 21 -10.12 30.20 19.57
C PRO A 21 -9.83 29.01 18.64
N ASP A 22 -8.61 28.87 18.12
CA ASP A 22 -8.24 27.78 17.22
C ASP A 22 -7.68 26.53 17.92
N ASP A 23 -7.59 26.54 19.26
CA ASP A 23 -7.14 25.37 20.02
C ASP A 23 -8.08 24.18 19.83
N CYS A 24 -7.51 23.00 19.58
CA CYS A 24 -8.29 21.77 19.43
C CYS A 24 -8.88 21.34 20.78
N ILE A 25 -10.21 21.42 20.92
CA ILE A 25 -10.91 21.02 22.15
C ILE A 25 -11.29 19.54 22.14
N THR A 26 -11.48 18.95 20.96
CA THR A 26 -11.88 17.54 20.88
C THR A 26 -11.58 16.90 19.54
N ILE A 27 -11.39 15.58 19.56
CA ILE A 27 -11.16 14.75 18.37
C ILE A 27 -12.30 13.74 18.27
N ILE A 28 -12.90 13.64 17.08
CA ILE A 28 -13.96 12.68 16.77
C ILE A 28 -13.47 11.72 15.71
N TYR A 29 -13.32 10.45 16.07
CA TYR A 29 -12.95 9.43 15.10
C TYR A 29 -14.15 9.02 14.25
N THR A 30 -13.99 9.11 12.94
CA THR A 30 -14.96 8.67 11.93
C THR A 30 -14.45 7.43 11.22
N SER A 31 -15.30 6.43 10.99
CA SER A 31 -14.97 5.30 10.12
C SER A 31 -14.76 5.82 8.69
N GLY A 32 -13.49 5.95 8.25
CA GLY A 32 -13.20 6.38 6.89
C GLY A 32 -13.70 5.36 5.86
N SER A 33 -13.88 5.79 4.62
CA SER A 33 -14.27 4.94 3.48
C SER A 33 -13.34 3.73 3.24
N LEU A 34 -12.13 3.77 3.79
CA LEU A 34 -11.09 2.73 3.68
C LEU A 34 -11.04 1.80 4.92
N GLY A 35 -12.01 1.91 5.85
CA GLY A 35 -12.08 1.05 7.05
C GLY A 35 -11.20 1.48 8.23
N PHE A 36 -10.20 2.33 8.03
CA PHE A 36 -9.40 2.91 9.12
C PHE A 36 -10.05 4.17 9.73
N PRO A 37 -10.15 4.30 11.06
CA PRO A 37 -10.69 5.48 11.71
C PRO A 37 -9.84 6.73 11.47
N LYS A 38 -10.47 7.86 11.09
CA LYS A 38 -9.83 9.17 10.93
C LYS A 38 -10.30 10.11 12.04
N GLY A 39 -9.38 10.77 12.75
CA GLY A 39 -9.72 11.67 13.86
C GLY A 39 -9.94 13.10 13.39
N ALA A 40 -11.19 13.54 13.25
CA ALA A 40 -11.55 14.92 12.93
C ALA A 40 -11.31 15.84 14.14
N MET A 41 -10.42 16.82 13.99
CA MET A 41 -10.09 17.80 15.04
C MET A 41 -11.09 18.95 15.03
N ILE A 42 -11.70 19.22 16.18
CA ILE A 42 -12.68 20.30 16.34
C ILE A 42 -12.05 21.36 17.25
N SER A 43 -11.87 22.57 16.72
CA SER A 43 -11.37 23.71 17.50
C SER A 43 -12.42 24.28 18.45
N GLU A 44 -11.97 25.06 19.42
CA GLU A 44 -12.84 25.76 20.36
C GLU A 44 -13.84 26.68 19.64
N ASN A 45 -13.40 27.45 18.65
CA ASN A 45 -14.26 28.35 17.88
C ASN A 45 -15.39 27.58 17.19
N VAL A 46 -15.05 26.51 16.48
CA VAL A 46 -16.00 25.60 15.81
C VAL A 46 -16.99 25.01 16.81
N PHE A 47 -16.48 24.63 17.98
CA PHE A 47 -17.28 24.10 19.06
C PHE A 47 -18.25 25.16 19.62
N ARG A 48 -17.78 26.38 19.91
CA ARG A 48 -18.58 27.51 20.43
C ARG A 48 -19.65 27.97 19.45
N VAL A 49 -19.34 28.05 18.15
CA VAL A 49 -20.30 28.41 17.10
C VAL A 49 -21.54 27.51 17.16
N THR A 50 -21.38 26.24 17.51
CA THR A 50 -22.48 25.27 17.67
C THR A 50 -23.50 25.71 18.75
N PHE A 51 -23.07 26.41 19.80
CA PHE A 51 -23.90 26.80 20.94
C PHE A 51 -24.33 28.27 20.92
N SER A 52 -23.67 29.11 20.11
CA SER A 52 -23.93 30.56 20.01
C SER A 52 -25.39 30.93 19.72
N GLN A 53 -26.15 30.05 19.05
CA GLN A 53 -27.58 30.25 18.74
C GLN A 53 -28.55 29.69 19.79
N ARG A 54 -28.05 28.97 20.81
CA ARG A 54 -28.87 28.20 21.75
C ARG A 54 -29.06 28.85 23.12
N THR A 55 -28.44 30.01 23.36
CA THR A 55 -28.46 30.73 24.64
C THR A 55 -29.54 31.81 24.75
N LEU A 56 -30.46 31.91 23.77
CA LEU A 56 -31.64 32.76 23.90
C LEU A 56 -32.74 31.97 24.62
N PHE A 57 -32.99 32.36 25.87
CA PHE A 57 -34.00 31.84 26.81
C PHE A 57 -35.18 31.12 26.14
N ARG A 58 -35.13 29.78 26.09
CA ARG A 58 -36.34 28.98 25.91
C ARG A 58 -36.91 28.70 27.29
N ASN A 59 -38.06 29.30 27.62
CA ASN A 59 -38.88 29.00 28.82
C ASN A 59 -39.49 27.58 28.77
N GLN A 60 -38.78 26.58 28.24
CA GLN A 60 -39.29 25.23 28.05
C GLN A 60 -38.34 24.22 28.68
N GLU A 61 -38.92 23.30 29.45
CA GLU A 61 -38.24 22.10 29.96
C GLU A 61 -37.49 21.40 28.81
N ASN A 62 -36.18 21.17 28.98
CA ASN A 62 -35.34 20.46 28.03
C ASN A 62 -34.80 19.17 28.67
N ILE A 63 -35.48 18.06 28.39
CA ILE A 63 -35.07 16.72 28.83
C ILE A 63 -34.56 15.95 27.62
N LYS A 64 -33.32 15.45 27.69
CA LYS A 64 -32.70 14.59 26.69
C LYS A 64 -32.60 13.16 27.20
N PHE A 65 -32.77 12.21 26.29
CA PHE A 65 -32.33 10.82 26.48
C PHE A 65 -31.04 10.57 25.70
N SER A 66 -30.01 10.06 26.37
CA SER A 66 -28.70 9.74 25.79
C SER A 66 -28.45 8.24 25.86
N TYR A 67 -28.83 7.54 24.79
CA TYR A 67 -28.66 6.09 24.66
C TYR A 67 -27.50 5.69 23.73
N ARG A 68 -26.87 6.67 23.08
CA ARG A 68 -25.74 6.48 22.17
C ARG A 68 -24.42 6.90 22.84
N PRO A 69 -23.28 6.28 22.47
CA PRO A 69 -21.99 6.68 22.99
C PRO A 69 -21.69 8.16 22.72
N LEU A 70 -21.10 8.86 23.70
CA LEU A 70 -20.64 10.25 23.54
C LEU A 70 -19.49 10.38 22.53
N ALA A 71 -18.96 9.27 22.00
CA ALA A 71 -18.10 9.28 20.81
C ALA A 71 -18.79 9.89 19.58
N TRP A 72 -20.13 9.87 19.53
CA TRP A 72 -20.88 10.51 18.47
C TRP A 72 -21.02 12.00 18.75
N ILE A 73 -20.50 12.83 17.85
CA ILE A 73 -20.49 14.29 18.02
C ILE A 73 -21.90 14.88 18.19
N THR A 74 -22.93 14.26 17.58
CA THR A 74 -24.32 14.70 17.71
C THR A 74 -24.85 14.54 19.13
N ASP A 75 -24.61 13.40 19.78
CA ASP A 75 -25.07 13.20 21.16
C ASP A 75 -24.23 13.98 22.15
N ARG A 76 -22.90 14.06 21.93
CA ARG A 76 -22.03 14.90 22.75
C ARG A 76 -22.48 16.37 22.74
N LYS A 77 -22.66 16.96 21.55
CA LYS A 77 -23.15 18.34 21.39
C LYS A 77 -24.54 18.51 22.00
N ALA A 78 -25.45 17.55 21.80
CA ALA A 78 -26.79 17.63 22.35
C ALA A 78 -26.82 17.57 23.88
N THR A 79 -26.05 16.66 24.50
CA THR A 79 -25.94 16.54 25.95
C THR A 79 -25.35 17.80 26.58
N ILE A 80 -24.29 18.35 25.99
CA ILE A 80 -23.68 19.61 26.46
C ILE A 80 -24.66 20.78 26.28
N ALA A 81 -25.34 20.87 25.15
CA ALA A 81 -26.36 21.90 24.93
C ALA A 81 -27.49 21.82 25.96
N THR A 82 -27.96 20.61 26.30
CA THR A 82 -28.98 20.42 27.33
C THR A 82 -28.51 20.97 28.68
N PHE A 83 -27.26 20.73 29.08
CA PHE A 83 -26.72 21.30 30.33
C PHE A 83 -26.58 22.82 30.27
N LEU A 84 -26.10 23.39 29.16
CA LEU A 84 -25.99 24.85 28.98
C LEU A 84 -27.34 25.56 28.99
N GLU A 85 -28.42 24.87 28.58
CA GLU A 85 -29.79 25.38 28.59
C GLU A 85 -30.50 25.17 29.95
N GLY A 86 -29.83 24.60 30.96
CA GLY A 86 -30.43 24.30 32.27
C GLY A 86 -31.36 23.07 32.28
N GLY A 87 -31.24 22.21 31.26
CA GLY A 87 -32.00 20.97 31.14
C GLY A 87 -31.38 19.77 31.84
N SER A 88 -31.99 18.59 31.67
CA SER A 88 -31.53 17.33 32.24
C SER A 88 -31.35 16.25 31.18
N THR A 89 -30.37 15.36 31.39
CA THR A 89 -30.11 14.23 30.49
C THR A 89 -30.24 12.92 31.27
N GLY A 90 -31.13 12.04 30.81
CA GLY A 90 -31.17 10.63 31.22
C GLY A 90 -30.19 9.80 30.39
N PHE A 91 -29.36 8.99 31.03
CA PHE A 91 -28.42 8.09 30.36
C PHE A 91 -28.96 6.67 30.36
N SER A 92 -28.86 5.99 29.22
CA SER A 92 -29.24 4.58 29.10
C SER A 92 -28.32 3.69 29.92
N THR A 93 -28.84 2.54 30.37
CA THR A 93 -28.01 1.48 30.94
C THR A 93 -27.11 0.79 29.91
N GLY A 94 -27.35 1.02 28.61
CA GLY A 94 -26.64 0.40 27.49
C GLY A 94 -27.31 -0.88 26.98
N ASP A 95 -28.33 -1.38 27.66
CA ASP A 95 -29.12 -2.53 27.20
C ASP A 95 -30.18 -2.10 26.19
N MET A 96 -29.95 -2.42 24.92
CA MET A 96 -30.86 -2.08 23.82
C MET A 96 -32.23 -2.74 23.93
N ASN A 97 -32.37 -3.85 24.68
CA ASN A 97 -33.66 -4.51 24.90
C ASN A 97 -34.57 -3.66 25.80
N ARG A 98 -33.99 -2.79 26.62
CA ARG A 98 -34.70 -1.91 27.55
C ARG A 98 -34.91 -0.50 27.00
N LEU A 99 -34.45 -0.23 25.78
CA LEU A 99 -34.45 1.11 25.21
C LEU A 99 -35.83 1.80 25.23
N MET A 100 -36.90 1.05 24.94
CA MET A 100 -38.28 1.60 24.95
C MET A 100 -38.81 1.84 26.37
N GLU A 101 -38.45 0.98 27.32
CA GLU A 101 -38.76 1.15 28.76
C GLU A 101 -38.06 2.40 29.29
N GLU A 102 -36.76 2.54 28.99
CA GLU A 102 -35.96 3.70 29.39
C GLU A 102 -36.41 5.00 28.71
N LEU A 103 -36.79 4.95 27.43
CA LEU A 103 -37.36 6.09 26.72
C LEU A 103 -38.65 6.56 27.39
N ALA A 104 -39.52 5.63 27.80
CA ALA A 104 -40.74 5.93 28.52
C ALA A 104 -40.47 6.51 29.91
N LEU A 105 -39.49 5.95 30.64
CA LEU A 105 -39.07 6.41 31.96
C LEU A 105 -38.49 7.84 31.92
N VAL A 106 -37.56 8.09 31.00
CA VAL A 106 -36.92 9.41 30.85
C VAL A 106 -37.90 10.43 30.29
N SER A 107 -38.82 10.00 29.43
CA SER A 107 -39.85 10.83 28.81
C SER A 107 -39.27 12.14 28.25
N PRO A 108 -38.35 12.05 27.26
CA PRO A 108 -37.61 13.22 26.79
C PRO A 108 -38.49 14.18 25.99
N THR A 109 -38.06 15.44 25.92
CA THR A 109 -38.75 16.52 25.20
C THR A 109 -38.44 16.50 23.69
N SER A 110 -37.33 15.88 23.31
CA SER A 110 -36.97 15.56 21.93
C SER A 110 -36.31 14.19 21.87
N PHE A 111 -36.52 13.48 20.76
CA PHE A 111 -35.92 12.18 20.53
C PHE A 111 -35.26 12.13 19.15
N SER A 112 -34.08 11.56 19.06
CA SER A 112 -33.36 11.40 17.80
C SER A 112 -32.90 9.98 17.63
N ALA A 113 -33.17 9.41 16.46
CA ALA A 113 -32.76 8.07 16.12
C ALA A 113 -32.50 7.96 14.60
N PRO A 114 -31.55 7.09 14.18
CA PRO A 114 -31.27 6.85 12.77
C PRO A 114 -32.44 6.16 12.06
N PRO A 115 -32.50 6.21 10.70
CA PRO A 115 -33.55 5.54 9.93
C PRO A 115 -33.73 4.06 10.26
N THR A 116 -32.65 3.33 10.55
CA THR A 116 -32.69 1.90 10.91
C THR A 116 -33.55 1.62 12.14
N PHE A 117 -33.59 2.53 13.13
CA PHE A 117 -34.47 2.41 14.28
C PHE A 117 -35.95 2.53 13.88
N TRP A 118 -36.27 3.51 13.03
CA TRP A 118 -37.64 3.75 12.58
C TRP A 118 -38.15 2.68 11.61
N ASN A 119 -37.27 2.14 10.78
CA ASN A 119 -37.56 0.99 9.92
C ASN A 119 -38.02 -0.20 10.77
N LYS A 120 -37.33 -0.51 11.88
CA LYS A 120 -37.76 -1.58 12.79
C LYS A 120 -39.15 -1.34 13.36
N ILE A 121 -39.44 -0.12 13.85
CA ILE A 121 -40.78 0.22 14.36
C ILE A 121 -41.84 0.11 13.26
N TYR A 122 -41.53 0.54 12.03
CA TYR A 122 -42.43 0.43 10.90
C TYR A 122 -42.70 -1.03 10.50
N SER A 123 -41.66 -1.87 10.43
CA SER A 123 -41.80 -3.30 10.14
C SER A 123 -42.63 -4.01 11.22
N GLU A 124 -42.46 -3.63 12.49
CA GLU A 124 -43.26 -4.15 13.61
C GLU A 124 -44.74 -3.73 13.50
N PHE A 125 -45.00 -2.49 13.06
CA PHE A 125 -46.34 -2.00 12.77
C PHE A 125 -46.97 -2.76 11.59
N GLN A 126 -46.24 -2.94 10.49
CA GLN A 126 -46.72 -3.70 9.32
C GLN A 126 -47.00 -5.16 9.70
N ARG A 127 -46.15 -5.77 10.54
CA ARG A 127 -46.37 -7.12 11.07
C ARG A 127 -47.67 -7.20 11.85
N SER A 128 -47.86 -6.27 12.79
CA SER A 128 -49.07 -6.21 13.61
C SER A 128 -50.32 -5.96 12.77
N LEU A 129 -50.19 -5.13 11.73
CA LEU A 129 -51.27 -4.83 10.78
C LEU A 129 -51.67 -6.06 9.96
N ALA A 130 -50.72 -6.92 9.59
CA ALA A 130 -50.97 -8.18 8.86
C ALA A 130 -51.66 -9.28 9.71
N LEU A 131 -51.86 -9.02 11.00
CA LEU A 131 -52.51 -9.94 11.95
C LEU A 131 -53.92 -9.48 12.35
N ILE A 132 -54.34 -8.27 11.95
CA ILE A 132 -55.64 -7.69 12.32
C ILE A 132 -56.44 -7.30 11.07
N ASP A 133 -57.75 -7.10 11.24
CA ASP A 133 -58.61 -6.60 10.16
C ASP A 133 -58.28 -5.12 9.86
N GLU A 134 -58.44 -4.70 8.60
CA GLU A 134 -58.10 -3.34 8.15
C GLU A 134 -58.87 -2.23 8.90
N LYS A 135 -60.08 -2.54 9.39
CA LYS A 135 -60.90 -1.66 10.24
C LYS A 135 -60.23 -1.28 11.56
N ASP A 136 -59.32 -2.13 12.07
CA ASP A 136 -58.65 -1.96 13.37
C ASP A 136 -57.29 -1.24 13.24
N LYS A 137 -56.89 -0.87 12.01
CA LYS A 137 -55.65 -0.13 11.73
C LYS A 137 -55.52 1.16 12.54
N LYS A 138 -56.63 1.86 12.78
CA LYS A 138 -56.63 3.10 13.57
C LYS A 138 -56.24 2.84 15.03
N THR A 139 -56.80 1.81 15.64
CA THR A 139 -56.49 1.39 17.01
C THR A 139 -55.03 0.93 17.14
N LEU A 140 -54.50 0.26 16.11
CA LEU A 140 -53.10 -0.13 16.06
C LEU A 140 -52.15 1.08 15.93
N LEU A 141 -52.50 2.07 15.10
CA LEU A 141 -51.75 3.33 15.04
C LEU A 141 -51.75 4.04 16.40
N GLU A 142 -52.89 4.05 17.10
CA GLU A 142 -53.01 4.63 18.44
C GLU A 142 -52.14 3.89 19.47
N SER A 143 -52.00 2.57 19.40
CA SER A 143 -51.11 1.82 20.29
C SER A 143 -49.64 2.13 20.02
N PHE A 144 -49.22 2.16 18.75
CA PHE A 144 -47.86 2.52 18.35
C PHE A 144 -47.53 3.99 18.68
N SER A 145 -48.51 4.90 18.62
CA SER A 145 -48.29 6.31 18.97
C SER A 145 -47.80 6.50 20.41
N LYS A 146 -48.14 5.58 21.32
CA LYS A 146 -47.76 5.60 22.74
C LYS A 146 -46.30 5.20 22.98
N LEU A 147 -45.63 4.61 21.98
CA LEU A 147 -44.20 4.26 22.06
C LEU A 147 -43.32 5.50 22.25
N ILE A 148 -43.76 6.64 21.72
CA ILE A 148 -43.09 7.93 21.91
C ILE A 148 -43.86 8.72 22.98
N PRO A 149 -43.21 9.10 24.10
CA PRO A 149 -43.86 9.81 25.19
C PRO A 149 -44.53 11.12 24.74
N GLN A 150 -45.67 11.47 25.33
CA GLN A 150 -46.41 12.70 25.01
C GLN A 150 -45.62 13.99 25.29
N ARG A 151 -44.62 13.92 26.18
CA ARG A 151 -43.69 15.04 26.44
C ARG A 151 -42.77 15.31 25.24
N CYS A 152 -42.54 14.32 24.39
CA CYS A 152 -41.69 14.47 23.20
C CYS A 152 -42.40 15.32 22.15
N ARG A 153 -41.81 16.47 21.83
CA ARG A 153 -42.36 17.44 20.86
C ARG A 153 -41.71 17.36 19.50
N VAL A 154 -40.48 16.85 19.43
CA VAL A 154 -39.67 16.81 18.21
C VAL A 154 -38.99 15.47 18.07
N ILE A 155 -39.19 14.83 16.91
CA ILE A 155 -38.44 13.65 16.49
C ILE A 155 -37.49 14.06 15.38
N SER A 156 -36.18 13.83 15.57
CA SER A 156 -35.18 14.10 14.54
C SER A 156 -34.58 12.81 13.96
N ILE A 157 -34.66 12.68 12.65
CA ILE A 157 -34.13 11.56 11.87
C ILE A 157 -32.89 12.05 11.14
N GLY A 158 -31.79 11.30 11.20
CA GLY A 158 -30.56 11.70 10.49
C GLY A 158 -29.48 10.63 10.51
N GLY A 159 -28.41 10.89 9.76
CA GLY A 159 -27.24 9.99 9.64
C GLY A 159 -27.30 8.99 8.48
N ALA A 160 -28.47 8.82 7.86
CA ALA A 160 -28.71 8.07 6.61
C ALA A 160 -30.03 8.53 5.97
N MET A 161 -30.30 8.08 4.75
CA MET A 161 -31.58 8.31 4.07
C MET A 161 -32.72 7.50 4.72
N VAL A 162 -33.92 8.04 4.68
CA VAL A 162 -35.13 7.38 5.18
C VAL A 162 -36.16 7.29 4.06
N SER A 163 -36.84 6.15 3.94
CA SER A 163 -37.88 5.95 2.92
C SER A 163 -39.07 6.90 3.15
N PRO A 164 -39.66 7.48 2.08
CA PRO A 164 -40.89 8.26 2.16
C PRO A 164 -42.05 7.52 2.84
N LEU A 165 -42.10 6.18 2.73
CA LEU A 165 -43.13 5.36 3.37
C LEU A 165 -43.01 5.37 4.90
N VAL A 166 -41.79 5.21 5.40
CA VAL A 166 -41.49 5.25 6.85
C VAL A 166 -41.76 6.65 7.39
N LEU A 167 -41.35 7.70 6.67
CA LEU A 167 -41.67 9.08 7.03
C LEU A 167 -43.18 9.33 7.11
N ASN A 168 -43.94 8.85 6.14
CA ASN A 168 -45.39 8.99 6.12
C ASN A 168 -46.04 8.25 7.29
N PHE A 169 -45.60 7.02 7.57
CA PHE A 169 -46.03 6.28 8.76
C PHE A 169 -45.75 7.06 10.05
N MET A 170 -44.52 7.57 10.22
CA MET A 170 -44.17 8.35 11.41
C MET A 170 -45.06 9.58 11.56
N LYS A 171 -45.31 10.32 10.46
CA LYS A 171 -46.20 11.49 10.44
C LYS A 171 -47.64 11.14 10.83
N GLN A 172 -48.11 9.95 10.43
CA GLN A 172 -49.45 9.48 10.79
C GLN A 172 -49.55 8.96 12.23
N CYS A 173 -48.49 8.30 12.71
CA CYS A 173 -48.43 7.65 14.03
C CYS A 173 -48.14 8.64 15.16
N PHE A 174 -47.14 9.53 14.99
CA PHE A 174 -46.64 10.43 16.03
C PHE A 174 -47.10 11.87 15.78
N ARG A 175 -48.42 12.08 15.67
CA ARG A 175 -49.01 13.39 15.32
C ARG A 175 -48.74 14.49 16.35
N HIS A 176 -48.43 14.11 17.60
CA HIS A 176 -48.04 15.04 18.66
C HIS A 176 -46.60 15.57 18.52
N CYS A 177 -45.79 14.95 17.66
CA CYS A 177 -44.41 15.34 17.43
C CYS A 177 -44.23 16.04 16.07
N LYS A 178 -43.35 17.03 16.03
CA LYS A 178 -42.78 17.53 14.77
C LYS A 178 -41.67 16.58 14.32
N ILE A 179 -41.84 15.97 13.16
CA ILE A 179 -40.81 15.11 12.54
C ILE A 179 -39.90 15.97 11.68
N VAL A 180 -38.59 15.83 11.90
CA VAL A 180 -37.57 16.65 11.27
C VAL A 180 -36.45 15.76 10.74
N GLU A 181 -36.18 15.85 9.45
CA GLU A 181 -35.02 15.22 8.81
C GLU A 181 -33.81 16.14 8.91
N ALA A 182 -32.68 15.62 9.38
CA ALA A 182 -31.45 16.36 9.60
C ALA A 182 -30.30 15.72 8.83
N TYR A 183 -29.63 16.52 8.00
CA TYR A 183 -28.46 16.10 7.24
C TYR A 183 -27.23 16.89 7.69
N GLY A 184 -26.08 16.20 7.73
CA GLY A 184 -24.79 16.77 8.12
C GLY A 184 -23.70 15.72 8.26
N THR A 185 -22.48 16.19 8.46
CA THR A 185 -21.26 15.37 8.62
C THR A 185 -20.56 15.72 9.94
N THR A 186 -19.59 14.90 10.36
CA THR A 186 -18.77 15.21 11.54
C THR A 186 -17.92 16.45 11.28
N GLU A 187 -17.39 16.56 10.07
CA GLU A 187 -16.44 17.57 9.63
C GLU A 187 -17.06 18.93 9.39
N CYS A 188 -18.34 19.02 9.02
CA CYS A 188 -19.03 20.30 8.75
C CYS A 188 -20.18 20.58 9.73
N GLY A 189 -20.48 19.66 10.64
CA GLY A 189 -21.68 19.75 11.47
C GLY A 189 -22.97 19.57 10.67
N ARG A 190 -24.06 20.16 11.17
CA ARG A 190 -25.39 20.04 10.55
C ARG A 190 -25.54 21.04 9.40
N ILE A 191 -26.04 20.56 8.25
CA ILE A 191 -26.14 21.31 6.99
C ILE A 191 -27.60 21.72 6.72
N THR A 192 -28.53 20.76 6.72
CA THR A 192 -29.96 21.04 6.43
C THR A 192 -30.92 20.48 7.48
N PHE A 193 -32.10 21.09 7.55
CA PHE A 193 -33.30 20.55 8.19
C PHE A 193 -34.45 20.52 7.19
N ASN A 194 -35.10 19.36 7.04
CA ASN A 194 -36.17 19.14 6.06
C ASN A 194 -35.75 19.64 4.67
N TYR A 195 -34.56 19.24 4.22
CA TYR A 195 -33.95 19.60 2.94
C TYR A 195 -33.54 21.07 2.77
N LYS A 196 -33.91 21.97 3.70
CA LYS A 196 -33.58 23.39 3.63
C LYS A 196 -32.34 23.71 4.45
N PHE A 197 -31.49 24.59 3.93
CA PHE A 197 -30.35 25.11 4.68
C PHE A 197 -30.78 25.76 5.99
N LEU A 198 -29.94 25.58 7.00
CA LEU A 198 -30.05 26.34 8.24
C LEU A 198 -29.79 27.83 7.99
N ASN A 199 -30.39 28.72 8.79
CA ASN A 199 -30.15 30.18 8.78
C ASN A 199 -28.71 30.60 9.15
N THR A 200 -27.74 29.69 9.07
CA THR A 200 -26.31 29.94 9.19
C THR A 200 -25.74 30.31 7.83
N ILE A 201 -24.72 31.17 7.81
CA ILE A 201 -23.94 31.49 6.61
C ILE A 201 -23.23 30.20 6.15
N ILE A 202 -23.90 29.45 5.27
CA ILE A 202 -23.37 28.26 4.60
C ILE A 202 -23.14 28.66 3.16
N ASP A 203 -21.91 28.53 2.72
CA ASP A 203 -21.54 28.63 1.32
C ASP A 203 -21.49 27.22 0.74
N TYR A 204 -22.07 27.02 -0.44
CA TYR A 204 -22.18 25.70 -1.06
C TYR A 204 -22.16 25.80 -2.57
N ARG A 205 -21.67 24.73 -3.22
CA ARG A 205 -21.82 24.52 -4.66
C ARG A 205 -21.92 23.03 -4.98
N LEU A 206 -22.43 22.71 -6.16
CA LEU A 206 -22.43 21.35 -6.69
C LEU A 206 -21.23 21.18 -7.64
N GLU A 207 -20.50 20.09 -7.45
CA GLU A 207 -19.50 19.63 -8.42
C GLU A 207 -20.04 18.41 -9.17
N SER A 208 -19.86 18.37 -10.49
CA SER A 208 -20.27 17.20 -11.28
C SER A 208 -19.40 15.98 -10.91
N ALA A 209 -20.03 14.85 -10.62
CA ALA A 209 -19.37 13.57 -10.42
C ALA A 209 -19.48 12.73 -11.71
N LYS A 210 -18.78 13.21 -12.75
CA LYS A 210 -18.85 12.64 -14.12
C LYS A 210 -18.42 11.17 -14.18
N ASP A 211 -17.49 10.80 -13.30
CA ASP A 211 -16.99 9.44 -13.10
C ASP A 211 -18.08 8.45 -12.70
N ILE A 212 -19.16 8.92 -12.06
CA ILE A 212 -20.32 8.12 -11.65
C ILE A 212 -21.65 8.54 -12.29
N GLY A 213 -21.58 9.35 -13.36
CA GLY A 213 -22.75 9.67 -14.18
C GLY A 213 -23.68 10.74 -13.63
N TYR A 214 -23.27 11.52 -12.62
CA TYR A 214 -24.05 12.66 -12.11
C TYR A 214 -23.47 13.98 -12.58
N THR A 215 -24.29 14.82 -13.21
CA THR A 215 -23.86 16.12 -13.74
C THR A 215 -24.81 17.24 -13.33
N ILE A 216 -24.26 18.44 -13.20
CA ILE A 216 -25.05 19.64 -12.88
C ILE A 216 -26.03 20.02 -14.01
N ASP A 217 -25.85 19.43 -15.19
CA ASP A 217 -26.73 19.65 -16.35
C ASP A 217 -27.93 18.68 -16.38
N ASP A 218 -27.97 17.72 -15.44
CA ASP A 218 -29.02 16.71 -15.36
C ASP A 218 -30.42 17.34 -15.21
N LYS A 219 -31.42 16.64 -15.78
CA LYS A 219 -32.83 17.02 -15.73
C LYS A 219 -33.66 15.93 -15.02
N PRO A 220 -34.72 16.28 -14.28
CA PRO A 220 -35.30 17.63 -14.12
C PRO A 220 -34.53 18.55 -13.18
N PHE A 221 -33.64 18.02 -12.34
CA PHE A 221 -32.87 18.79 -11.36
C PHE A 221 -31.36 18.57 -11.53
N PRO A 222 -30.53 19.60 -11.32
CA PRO A 222 -29.08 19.47 -11.29
C PRO A 222 -28.62 18.50 -10.20
N ARG A 223 -27.68 17.60 -10.54
CA ARG A 223 -27.13 16.58 -9.63
C ARG A 223 -25.62 16.69 -9.52
N GLY A 224 -25.08 16.46 -8.33
CA GLY A 224 -23.62 16.50 -8.15
C GLY A 224 -23.21 16.27 -6.71
N GLU A 225 -21.90 16.18 -6.50
CA GLU A 225 -21.31 16.17 -5.17
C GLU A 225 -21.53 17.52 -4.50
N LEU A 226 -22.07 17.50 -3.28
CA LEU A 226 -22.21 18.70 -2.47
C LEU A 226 -20.85 19.05 -1.85
N VAL A 227 -20.34 20.24 -2.18
CA VAL A 227 -19.19 20.82 -1.47
C VAL A 227 -19.65 22.04 -0.68
N ILE A 228 -19.17 22.16 0.55
CA ILE A 228 -19.71 23.10 1.55
C ILE A 228 -18.58 23.79 2.30
N LYS A 229 -18.77 25.07 2.60
CA LYS A 229 -17.97 25.83 3.53
C LYS A 229 -18.87 26.41 4.63
N THR A 230 -18.50 26.18 5.88
CA THR A 230 -19.31 26.56 7.05
C THR A 230 -18.42 26.91 8.23
N ALA A 231 -18.89 27.78 9.11
CA ALA A 231 -18.22 28.11 10.37
C ALA A 231 -18.08 26.90 11.34
N GLN A 232 -18.72 25.77 11.01
CA GLN A 232 -18.61 24.51 11.77
C GLN A 232 -17.60 23.51 11.17
N MET A 233 -16.75 23.94 10.23
CA MET A 233 -15.73 23.06 9.64
C MET A 233 -14.66 22.66 10.66
N PHE A 234 -14.28 21.38 10.65
CA PHE A 234 -13.14 20.84 11.39
C PHE A 234 -11.80 21.53 11.02
N SER A 235 -10.80 21.40 11.89
CA SER A 235 -9.44 21.90 11.65
C SER A 235 -8.59 20.96 10.78
N GLY A 236 -9.15 19.82 10.36
CA GLY A 236 -8.46 18.75 9.65
C GLY A 236 -8.44 17.43 10.41
N TYR A 237 -7.80 16.42 9.82
CA TYR A 237 -7.60 15.12 10.45
C TYR A 237 -6.27 15.06 11.20
N ILE A 238 -6.28 14.56 12.44
CA ILE A 238 -5.09 14.46 13.29
C ILE A 238 -4.00 13.61 12.61
N ASN A 239 -2.78 14.16 12.54
CA ASN A 239 -1.61 13.52 11.93
C ASN A 239 -1.83 12.99 10.50
N ASN A 240 -2.78 13.57 9.76
CA ASN A 240 -3.13 13.11 8.41
C ASN A 240 -3.37 14.28 7.46
N ILE A 241 -2.27 14.94 7.09
CA ILE A 241 -2.26 16.13 6.23
C ILE A 241 -2.76 15.78 4.82
N GLU A 242 -2.40 14.62 4.30
CA GLU A 242 -2.79 14.17 2.96
C GLU A 242 -4.31 14.01 2.84
N GLU A 243 -4.94 13.30 3.78
CA GLU A 243 -6.41 13.16 3.78
C GLU A 243 -7.12 14.48 4.12
N THR A 244 -6.49 15.36 4.90
CA THR A 244 -7.03 16.70 5.15
C THR A 244 -7.08 17.52 3.86
N LYS A 245 -6.01 17.48 3.05
CA LYS A 245 -5.97 18.12 1.74
C LYS A 245 -6.98 17.50 0.78
N LEU A 246 -7.08 16.17 0.72
CA LEU A 246 -8.03 15.46 -0.16
C LEU A 246 -9.50 15.73 0.21
N ALA A 247 -9.80 15.94 1.49
CA ALA A 247 -11.15 16.25 1.94
C ALA A 247 -11.57 17.70 1.66
N LEU A 248 -10.63 18.57 1.27
CA LEU A 248 -10.88 19.95 0.93
C LEU A 248 -10.67 20.18 -0.57
N THR A 249 -11.40 21.14 -1.12
CA THR A 249 -11.11 21.71 -2.43
C THR A 249 -10.01 22.77 -2.31
N ASP A 250 -9.38 23.15 -3.43
CA ASP A 250 -8.31 24.17 -3.42
C ASP A 250 -8.79 25.54 -2.88
N ASP A 251 -10.08 25.86 -3.03
CA ASP A 251 -10.76 27.04 -2.48
C ASP A 251 -11.29 26.86 -1.04
N GLY A 252 -11.01 25.71 -0.42
CA GLY A 252 -11.27 25.43 0.99
C GLY A 252 -12.71 25.05 1.33
N TYR A 253 -13.47 24.48 0.38
CA TYR A 253 -14.74 23.81 0.65
C TYR A 253 -14.48 22.36 1.06
N PHE A 254 -15.29 21.83 1.96
CA PHE A 254 -15.26 20.42 2.30
C PHE A 254 -16.04 19.60 1.28
N ARG A 255 -15.41 18.53 0.80
CA ARG A 255 -16.02 17.50 -0.06
C ARG A 255 -16.83 16.55 0.81
N THR A 256 -18.16 16.68 0.80
CA THR A 256 -19.02 15.82 1.63
C THR A 256 -18.97 14.35 1.20
N GLY A 257 -18.67 14.09 -0.07
CA GLY A 257 -18.81 12.78 -0.68
C GLY A 257 -20.26 12.34 -0.84
N ASP A 258 -21.24 13.21 -0.58
CA ASP A 258 -22.66 12.94 -0.77
C ASP A 258 -23.13 13.58 -2.10
N ILE A 259 -23.81 12.79 -2.93
CA ILE A 259 -24.43 13.25 -4.18
C ILE A 259 -25.84 13.73 -3.87
N VAL A 260 -26.16 14.92 -4.35
CA VAL A 260 -27.44 15.57 -4.08
C VAL A 260 -28.13 16.07 -5.34
N GLU A 261 -29.46 16.09 -5.29
CA GLU A 261 -30.32 16.87 -6.17
C GLU A 261 -30.56 18.24 -5.55
N LEU A 262 -30.28 19.30 -6.32
CA LEU A 262 -30.65 20.66 -5.94
C LEU A 262 -31.96 21.04 -6.62
N ARG A 263 -33.03 21.11 -5.83
CA ARG A 263 -34.36 21.47 -6.31
C ARG A 263 -34.60 22.95 -6.06
N LEU A 264 -34.82 23.69 -7.15
CA LEU A 264 -35.13 25.11 -7.17
C LEU A 264 -36.63 25.26 -7.44
N ASN A 265 -37.37 25.80 -6.47
CA ASN A 265 -38.76 26.20 -6.65
C ASN A 265 -38.81 27.73 -6.71
N ASP A 266 -39.59 28.30 -7.63
CA ASP A 266 -39.71 29.75 -7.80
C ASP A 266 -40.12 30.43 -6.48
N GLY A 267 -39.26 31.34 -6.00
CA GLY A 267 -39.51 32.13 -4.78
C GLY A 267 -39.18 31.46 -3.44
N GLU A 268 -38.69 30.21 -3.42
CA GLU A 268 -38.27 29.52 -2.19
C GLU A 268 -36.75 29.34 -2.07
N THR A 269 -36.28 29.10 -0.84
CA THR A 269 -34.89 28.69 -0.60
C THR A 269 -34.60 27.34 -1.26
N PRO A 270 -33.43 27.16 -1.90
CA PRO A 270 -33.08 25.90 -2.54
C PRO A 270 -33.13 24.74 -1.54
N SER A 271 -33.73 23.63 -1.98
CA SER A 271 -33.78 22.39 -1.18
C SER A 271 -32.80 21.37 -1.72
N ILE A 272 -32.02 20.78 -0.81
CA ILE A 272 -31.04 19.74 -1.09
C ILE A 272 -31.60 18.38 -0.69
N HIS A 273 -31.66 17.49 -1.67
CA HIS A 273 -32.05 16.11 -1.49
C HIS A 273 -30.83 15.22 -1.69
N VAL A 274 -30.34 14.59 -0.63
CA VAL A 274 -29.27 13.60 -0.79
C VAL A 274 -29.87 12.40 -1.52
N ILE A 275 -29.24 12.02 -2.63
CA ILE A 275 -29.67 10.92 -3.49
C ILE A 275 -28.65 9.79 -3.58
N ASP A 276 -27.36 10.08 -3.33
CA ASP A 276 -26.34 9.03 -3.32
C ASP A 276 -25.07 9.41 -2.53
N ARG A 277 -24.05 8.55 -2.56
CA ARG A 277 -22.71 8.78 -2.00
C ARG A 277 -21.61 8.38 -2.98
N ARG A 278 -20.63 9.27 -3.15
CA ARG A 278 -19.45 9.12 -4.01
C ARG A 278 -18.49 7.98 -3.61
N LYS A 279 -18.69 7.29 -2.49
CA LYS A 279 -17.80 6.19 -2.05
C LYS A 279 -18.53 4.89 -1.72
N ASN A 280 -19.85 4.82 -1.93
CA ASN A 280 -20.68 3.65 -1.60
C ASN A 280 -21.34 3.01 -2.83
N PHE A 281 -20.81 3.30 -4.02
CA PHE A 281 -21.23 2.66 -5.26
C PHE A 281 -20.29 1.53 -5.65
N PHE A 282 -20.83 0.56 -6.38
CA PHE A 282 -20.04 -0.31 -7.24
C PHE A 282 -20.64 -0.27 -8.65
N LYS A 283 -19.80 -0.63 -9.62
CA LYS A 283 -20.21 -0.74 -11.02
C LYS A 283 -20.47 -2.21 -11.31
N LEU A 284 -21.56 -2.51 -12.02
CA LEU A 284 -21.86 -3.85 -12.53
C LEU A 284 -21.22 -4.06 -13.92
N ALA A 285 -21.25 -5.29 -14.44
CA ALA A 285 -20.62 -5.68 -15.71
C ALA A 285 -21.07 -4.84 -16.92
N GLN A 286 -22.35 -4.49 -16.98
CA GLN A 286 -22.92 -3.60 -18.01
C GLN A 286 -22.52 -2.12 -17.86
N GLY A 287 -21.69 -1.79 -16.87
CA GLY A 287 -21.24 -0.44 -16.61
C GLY A 287 -22.23 0.45 -15.85
N GLN A 288 -23.30 -0.11 -15.29
CA GLN A 288 -24.28 0.62 -14.47
C GLN A 288 -23.78 0.77 -13.04
N PHE A 289 -24.00 1.94 -12.45
CA PHE A 289 -23.70 2.21 -11.05
C PHE A 289 -24.88 1.79 -10.16
N VAL A 290 -24.56 1.21 -9.00
CA VAL A 290 -25.57 0.80 -8.02
C VAL A 290 -25.21 1.30 -6.63
N SER A 291 -26.18 1.91 -5.95
CA SER A 291 -26.07 2.39 -4.58
C SER A 291 -26.54 1.32 -3.59
N ALA A 292 -25.59 0.67 -2.94
CA ALA A 292 -25.89 -0.45 -2.05
C ALA A 292 -26.71 -0.05 -0.82
N GLU A 293 -26.40 1.10 -0.20
CA GLU A 293 -27.09 1.63 0.98
C GLU A 293 -28.54 2.03 0.66
N PHE A 294 -28.79 2.54 -0.55
CA PHE A 294 -30.13 2.84 -1.03
C PHE A 294 -30.98 1.57 -1.14
N LEU A 295 -30.46 0.54 -1.80
CA LEU A 295 -31.15 -0.74 -1.97
C LEU A 295 -31.42 -1.45 -0.63
N GLU A 296 -30.46 -1.46 0.29
CA GLU A 296 -30.64 -2.02 1.62
C GLU A 296 -31.81 -1.37 2.36
N ASN A 297 -31.92 -0.04 2.33
CA ASN A 297 -33.00 0.67 2.99
C ASN A 297 -34.37 0.42 2.34
N ILE A 298 -34.42 0.20 1.02
CA ILE A 298 -35.65 -0.16 0.31
C ILE A 298 -36.08 -1.58 0.69
N TYR A 299 -35.17 -2.55 0.63
CA TYR A 299 -35.51 -3.95 0.85
C TYR A 299 -35.81 -4.29 2.32
N LEU A 300 -35.39 -3.45 3.29
CA LEU A 300 -35.83 -3.54 4.69
C LEU A 300 -37.35 -3.33 4.89
N GLN A 301 -38.10 -2.95 3.85
CA GLN A 301 -39.56 -2.97 3.87
C GLN A 301 -40.15 -4.39 3.89
N SER A 302 -39.38 -5.40 3.47
CA SER A 302 -39.81 -6.80 3.52
C SER A 302 -40.03 -7.26 4.96
N LEU A 303 -41.19 -7.87 5.23
CA LEU A 303 -41.48 -8.45 6.54
C LEU A 303 -40.64 -9.70 6.86
N PHE A 304 -40.09 -10.33 5.82
CA PHE A 304 -39.22 -11.51 5.96
C PHE A 304 -37.79 -11.15 6.33
N ILE A 305 -37.37 -9.88 6.22
CA ILE A 305 -35.98 -9.45 6.37
C ILE A 305 -35.82 -8.69 7.69
N GLU A 306 -34.88 -9.15 8.52
CA GLU A 306 -34.44 -8.43 9.71
C GLU A 306 -33.24 -7.52 9.41
N GLN A 307 -32.26 -8.04 8.66
CA GLN A 307 -31.09 -7.30 8.21
C GLN A 307 -30.73 -7.72 6.79
N ILE A 308 -30.16 -6.80 6.01
CA ILE A 308 -29.73 -7.06 4.64
C ILE A 308 -28.39 -6.37 4.36
N TYR A 309 -27.53 -7.04 3.60
CA TYR A 309 -26.29 -6.50 3.05
C TYR A 309 -26.29 -6.71 1.54
N ILE A 310 -26.22 -5.61 0.77
CA ILE A 310 -26.17 -5.62 -0.68
C ILE A 310 -24.71 -5.59 -1.15
N TYR A 311 -24.40 -6.50 -2.06
CA TYR A 311 -23.09 -6.67 -2.69
C TYR A 311 -23.24 -6.64 -4.23
N GLY A 312 -22.23 -6.15 -4.92
CA GLY A 312 -22.10 -6.38 -6.35
C GLY A 312 -20.64 -6.24 -6.79
N ASP A 313 -20.34 -6.96 -7.86
CA ASP A 313 -19.02 -7.06 -8.47
C ASP A 313 -19.05 -6.44 -9.87
N GLY A 314 -17.90 -5.93 -10.34
CA GLY A 314 -17.73 -5.45 -11.72
C GLY A 314 -17.95 -6.52 -12.79
N LEU A 315 -18.04 -7.79 -12.39
CA LEU A 315 -18.34 -8.92 -13.25
C LEU A 315 -19.81 -9.39 -13.18
N ASP A 316 -20.59 -8.89 -12.23
CA ASP A 316 -21.98 -9.30 -12.04
C ASP A 316 -22.93 -8.44 -12.90
N ASN A 317 -23.96 -9.05 -13.48
CA ASN A 317 -24.99 -8.31 -14.24
C ASN A 317 -26.06 -7.68 -13.34
N SER A 318 -26.10 -8.06 -12.06
CA SER A 318 -27.07 -7.61 -11.08
C SER A 318 -26.49 -7.77 -9.67
N VAL A 319 -27.08 -7.10 -8.70
CA VAL A 319 -26.65 -7.21 -7.30
C VAL A 319 -26.89 -8.61 -6.71
N LYS A 320 -26.25 -8.88 -5.57
CA LYS A 320 -26.47 -10.03 -4.69
C LYS A 320 -26.80 -9.51 -3.28
N ALA A 321 -27.47 -10.32 -2.47
CA ALA A 321 -27.85 -9.94 -1.12
C ALA A 321 -27.51 -11.02 -0.09
N VAL A 322 -26.99 -10.62 1.06
CA VAL A 322 -26.99 -11.43 2.28
C VAL A 322 -28.17 -10.98 3.14
N ILE A 323 -28.98 -11.93 3.61
CA ILE A 323 -30.23 -11.69 4.30
C ILE A 323 -30.22 -12.43 5.62
N ILE A 324 -30.48 -11.69 6.70
CA ILE A 324 -30.83 -12.24 8.00
C ILE A 324 -32.36 -12.25 8.08
N PRO A 325 -33.02 -13.42 8.09
CA PRO A 325 -34.45 -13.50 8.05
C PRO A 325 -35.07 -13.21 9.42
N ASN A 326 -36.25 -12.58 9.41
CA ASN A 326 -37.06 -12.41 10.60
C ASN A 326 -37.70 -13.76 10.98
N LYS A 327 -37.14 -14.42 12.00
CA LYS A 327 -37.56 -15.76 12.42
C LYS A 327 -39.03 -15.80 12.83
N ASP A 328 -39.48 -14.85 13.65
CA ASP A 328 -40.86 -14.81 14.17
C ASP A 328 -41.90 -14.64 13.05
N TYR A 329 -41.62 -13.78 12.08
CA TYR A 329 -42.51 -13.57 10.95
C TYR A 329 -42.58 -14.81 10.07
N TYR A 330 -41.43 -15.42 9.77
CA TYR A 330 -41.38 -16.61 8.94
C TYR A 330 -42.08 -17.80 9.60
N GLU A 331 -41.91 -18.01 10.91
CA GLU A 331 -42.65 -19.04 11.64
C GLU A 331 -44.17 -18.84 11.58
N ASN A 332 -44.64 -17.60 11.71
CA ASN A 332 -46.07 -17.28 11.60
C ASN A 332 -46.60 -17.47 10.17
N PHE A 333 -45.78 -17.15 9.16
CA PHE A 333 -46.09 -17.44 7.76
C PHE A 333 -46.23 -18.94 7.51
N LEU A 334 -45.31 -19.76 8.02
CA LEU A 334 -45.38 -21.23 7.91
C LEU A 334 -46.64 -21.79 8.61
N LYS A 335 -46.99 -21.28 9.78
CA LYS A 335 -48.23 -21.65 10.49
C LYS A 335 -49.47 -21.34 9.66
N LYS A 336 -49.55 -20.15 9.03
CA LYS A 336 -50.67 -19.77 8.14
C LYS A 336 -50.75 -20.66 6.89
N GLN A 337 -49.62 -21.19 6.42
CA GLN A 337 -49.52 -22.12 5.28
C GLN A 337 -49.76 -23.59 5.67
N ASN A 338 -50.15 -23.91 6.91
CA ASN A 338 -50.28 -25.27 7.46
C ASN A 338 -48.99 -26.12 7.44
N ILE A 339 -47.81 -25.49 7.48
CA ILE A 339 -46.51 -26.18 7.53
C ILE A 339 -46.06 -26.33 8.98
N LYS A 340 -45.88 -27.59 9.44
CA LYS A 340 -45.81 -27.94 10.88
C LYS A 340 -44.44 -27.78 11.57
N LYS A 341 -43.33 -27.53 10.87
CA LYS A 341 -42.01 -27.41 11.52
C LYS A 341 -40.97 -26.68 10.67
N MET A 342 -40.12 -25.88 11.32
CA MET A 342 -38.82 -25.47 10.79
C MET A 342 -37.92 -26.69 10.66
N ASN A 343 -37.30 -26.87 9.49
CA ASN A 343 -36.27 -27.87 9.30
C ASN A 343 -34.96 -27.15 8.95
N TYR A 344 -34.18 -26.78 9.97
CA TYR A 344 -32.92 -26.05 9.79
C TYR A 344 -31.89 -26.81 8.94
N ASP A 345 -32.04 -28.13 8.79
CA ASP A 345 -31.16 -28.97 7.96
C ASP A 345 -31.60 -29.04 6.49
N ASN A 346 -32.80 -28.55 6.14
CA ASN A 346 -33.37 -28.70 4.79
C ASN A 346 -34.28 -27.53 4.32
N THR A 347 -34.28 -26.39 5.02
CA THR A 347 -34.92 -25.17 4.53
C THR A 347 -33.90 -24.33 3.80
N ASP A 348 -34.06 -24.18 2.49
CA ASP A 348 -33.89 -22.83 1.95
C ASP A 348 -34.66 -22.57 0.67
N LYS A 349 -35.09 -23.57 -0.11
CA LYS A 349 -35.77 -23.24 -1.36
C LYS A 349 -37.09 -22.46 -1.16
N LEU A 350 -37.95 -22.86 -0.24
CA LEU A 350 -39.22 -22.15 0.01
C LEU A 350 -38.99 -20.75 0.59
N LEU A 351 -38.10 -20.61 1.57
CA LEU A 351 -37.78 -19.31 2.19
C LEU A 351 -37.10 -18.39 1.17
N TYR A 352 -36.11 -18.90 0.45
CA TYR A 352 -35.41 -18.23 -0.64
C TYR A 352 -36.39 -17.75 -1.71
N ASP A 353 -37.23 -18.64 -2.25
CA ASP A 353 -38.20 -18.29 -3.30
C ASP A 353 -39.23 -17.27 -2.79
N THR A 354 -39.65 -17.37 -1.52
CA THR A 354 -40.60 -16.42 -0.92
C THR A 354 -39.97 -15.04 -0.75
N ILE A 355 -38.75 -14.96 -0.19
CA ILE A 355 -38.02 -13.70 -0.03
C ILE A 355 -37.72 -13.09 -1.39
N LEU A 356 -37.25 -13.88 -2.36
CA LEU A 356 -36.93 -13.40 -3.70
C LEU A 356 -38.15 -12.79 -4.39
N ASN A 357 -39.32 -13.45 -4.31
CA ASN A 357 -40.57 -12.92 -4.85
C ASN A 357 -41.02 -11.63 -4.15
N ASP A 358 -40.84 -11.53 -2.83
CA ASP A 358 -41.16 -10.32 -2.06
C ASP A 358 -40.23 -9.16 -2.46
N LEU A 359 -38.93 -9.41 -2.62
CA LEU A 359 -37.97 -8.42 -3.12
C LEU A 359 -38.32 -7.95 -4.54
N HIS A 360 -38.73 -8.84 -5.44
CA HIS A 360 -39.22 -8.47 -6.77
C HIS A 360 -40.45 -7.55 -6.68
N THR A 361 -41.38 -7.84 -5.77
CA THR A 361 -42.60 -7.04 -5.57
C THR A 361 -42.26 -5.63 -5.05
N ILE A 362 -41.35 -5.53 -4.08
CA ILE A 362 -40.83 -4.26 -3.56
C ILE A 362 -40.13 -3.47 -4.67
N ALA A 363 -39.26 -4.13 -5.45
CA ALA A 363 -38.53 -3.50 -6.54
C ALA A 363 -39.46 -2.90 -7.60
N MET A 364 -40.53 -3.62 -7.99
CA MET A 364 -41.52 -3.09 -8.92
C MET A 364 -42.27 -1.87 -8.35
N LYS A 365 -42.65 -1.92 -7.06
CA LYS A 365 -43.36 -0.82 -6.40
C LYS A 365 -42.51 0.45 -6.28
N GLU A 366 -41.22 0.30 -6.04
CA GLU A 366 -40.25 1.41 -5.93
C GLU A 366 -39.62 1.79 -7.28
N SER A 367 -40.06 1.16 -8.38
CA SER A 367 -39.56 1.42 -9.75
C SER A 367 -38.05 1.21 -9.93
N LEU A 368 -37.49 0.20 -9.24
CA LEU A 368 -36.08 -0.18 -9.36
C LEU A 368 -35.77 -0.82 -10.72
N GLN A 369 -34.53 -0.66 -11.18
CA GLN A 369 -34.04 -1.28 -12.40
C GLN A 369 -33.78 -2.78 -12.22
N ILE A 370 -33.82 -3.55 -13.32
CA ILE A 370 -33.64 -5.01 -13.27
C ILE A 370 -32.32 -5.41 -12.60
N TYR A 371 -31.25 -4.64 -12.84
CA TYR A 371 -29.92 -4.91 -12.28
C TYR A 371 -29.79 -4.57 -10.79
N GLU A 372 -30.75 -3.84 -10.22
CA GLU A 372 -30.84 -3.52 -8.79
C GLU A 372 -31.60 -4.58 -7.98
N ILE A 373 -32.16 -5.59 -8.67
CA ILE A 373 -32.82 -6.72 -8.05
C ILE A 373 -31.79 -7.83 -7.79
N PRO A 374 -31.67 -8.33 -6.54
CA PRO A 374 -30.72 -9.39 -6.24
C PRO A 374 -30.95 -10.65 -7.09
N SER A 375 -29.95 -11.07 -7.88
CA SER A 375 -30.01 -12.34 -8.62
C SER A 375 -29.71 -13.54 -7.73
N LYS A 376 -29.02 -13.31 -6.62
CA LYS A 376 -28.64 -14.34 -5.65
C LYS A 376 -28.84 -13.85 -4.23
N LEU A 377 -29.45 -14.71 -3.42
CA LEU A 377 -29.61 -14.49 -1.98
C LEU A 377 -28.71 -15.45 -1.19
N ILE A 378 -28.17 -14.96 -0.10
CA ILE A 378 -27.50 -15.76 0.91
C ILE A 378 -28.29 -15.58 2.19
N ILE A 379 -28.96 -16.64 2.63
CA ILE A 379 -29.69 -16.62 3.89
C ILE A 379 -28.72 -17.05 4.99
N ASP A 380 -28.63 -16.23 6.02
CA ASP A 380 -27.85 -16.49 7.22
C ASP A 380 -28.71 -16.20 8.45
N PHE A 381 -28.53 -16.97 9.52
CA PHE A 381 -29.33 -16.85 10.74
C PHE A 381 -28.56 -16.20 11.90
N GLU A 382 -27.27 -15.88 11.69
CA GLU A 382 -26.47 -15.09 12.63
C GLU A 382 -26.67 -13.59 12.37
N PRO A 383 -27.20 -12.82 13.33
CA PRO A 383 -27.41 -11.39 13.15
C PRO A 383 -26.10 -10.60 13.07
N PHE A 384 -26.10 -9.51 12.31
CA PHE A 384 -25.01 -8.54 12.31
C PHE A 384 -25.04 -7.76 13.63
N THR A 385 -23.95 -7.80 14.40
CA THR A 385 -23.83 -7.09 15.68
C THR A 385 -22.54 -6.26 15.73
N SER A 386 -22.45 -5.34 16.69
CA SER A 386 -21.18 -4.66 16.96
C SER A 386 -20.15 -5.60 17.61
N GLU A 387 -20.62 -6.64 18.29
CA GLU A 387 -19.79 -7.62 19.01
C GLU A 387 -19.07 -8.57 18.04
N ASN A 388 -19.76 -9.08 17.02
CA ASN A 388 -19.13 -9.82 15.92
C ASN A 388 -18.43 -8.89 14.89
N GLY A 389 -18.52 -7.58 15.11
CA GLY A 389 -17.86 -6.56 14.31
C GLY A 389 -18.44 -6.37 12.91
N LEU A 390 -19.55 -7.04 12.57
CA LEU A 390 -20.24 -6.88 11.29
C LEU A 390 -21.04 -5.57 11.24
N LEU A 391 -21.37 -5.00 12.39
CA LEU A 391 -21.77 -3.61 12.53
C LEU A 391 -20.63 -2.79 13.16
N THR A 392 -20.54 -1.53 12.75
CA THR A 392 -19.78 -0.51 13.47
C THR A 392 -20.42 -0.24 14.83
N LEU A 393 -19.68 0.41 15.76
CA LEU A 393 -20.27 0.96 17.01
C LEU A 393 -21.40 1.97 16.73
N SER A 394 -21.52 2.44 15.48
CA SER A 394 -22.63 3.28 15.04
C SER A 394 -23.88 2.53 14.57
N MET A 395 -23.89 1.19 14.67
CA MET A 395 -24.90 0.27 14.15
C MET A 395 -25.08 0.31 12.62
N LYS A 396 -24.08 0.83 11.89
CA LYS A 396 -23.99 0.76 10.42
C LYS A 396 -23.24 -0.50 9.99
N LEU A 397 -23.61 -1.08 8.85
CA LEU A 397 -22.91 -2.21 8.23
C LEU A 397 -21.42 -1.91 8.06
N CYS A 398 -20.55 -2.79 8.57
CA CYS A 398 -19.12 -2.73 8.33
C CYS A 398 -18.80 -3.48 7.03
N ARG A 399 -19.03 -2.83 5.87
CA ARG A 399 -18.88 -3.45 4.53
C ARG A 399 -17.57 -4.21 4.32
N PRO A 400 -16.38 -3.72 4.70
CA PRO A 400 -15.15 -4.49 4.54
C PRO A 400 -15.16 -5.81 5.33
N LYS A 401 -15.66 -5.78 6.58
CA LYS A 401 -15.76 -7.00 7.40
C LYS A 401 -16.84 -7.95 6.90
N LEU A 402 -17.99 -7.42 6.47
CA LEU A 402 -19.06 -8.21 5.83
C LEU A 402 -18.57 -8.84 4.53
N PHE A 403 -17.81 -8.11 3.72
CA PHE A 403 -17.19 -8.65 2.52
C PHE A 403 -16.25 -9.80 2.86
N VAL A 404 -15.32 -9.64 3.81
CA VAL A 404 -14.40 -10.72 4.22
C VAL A 404 -15.17 -11.92 4.77
N HIS A 405 -16.18 -11.69 5.62
CA HIS A 405 -16.98 -12.74 6.23
C HIS A 405 -17.77 -13.56 5.20
N TYR A 406 -18.41 -12.88 4.25
CA TYR A 406 -19.26 -13.51 3.23
C TYR A 406 -18.58 -13.76 1.88
N ALA A 407 -17.29 -13.44 1.72
CA ALA A 407 -16.56 -13.53 0.46
C ALA A 407 -16.72 -14.90 -0.22
N HIS A 408 -16.60 -15.97 0.57
CA HIS A 408 -16.68 -17.35 0.09
C HIS A 408 -18.09 -17.76 -0.39
N ARG A 409 -19.16 -17.09 0.06
CA ARG A 409 -20.55 -17.36 -0.36
C ARG A 409 -21.05 -16.39 -1.43
N LEU A 410 -20.58 -15.13 -1.42
CA LEU A 410 -20.96 -14.05 -2.35
C LEU A 410 -20.25 -14.14 -3.71
N LYS A 411 -18.99 -14.55 -3.71
CA LYS A 411 -18.27 -14.84 -4.94
C LYS A 411 -18.71 -16.23 -5.40
N GLU A 412 -19.62 -16.29 -6.37
CA GLU A 412 -19.76 -17.52 -7.16
C GLU A 412 -18.37 -17.90 -7.66
N HIS A 413 -18.08 -19.20 -7.69
CA HIS A 413 -16.82 -19.75 -8.20
C HIS A 413 -16.61 -19.38 -9.68
N ASN A 414 -16.25 -18.12 -9.97
CA ASN A 414 -15.01 -17.85 -10.67
C ASN A 414 -13.96 -17.81 -9.57
N SER A 415 -13.38 -18.99 -9.32
CA SER A 415 -12.36 -19.18 -8.28
C SER A 415 -11.32 -18.06 -8.34
N ILE A 416 -10.76 -17.67 -7.19
CA ILE A 416 -9.54 -16.84 -7.13
C ILE A 416 -8.48 -17.35 -8.12
N HIS A 417 -8.48 -18.66 -8.35
CA HIS A 417 -7.77 -19.33 -9.42
C HIS A 417 -8.10 -18.79 -10.83
N ASN A 418 -9.37 -18.74 -11.26
CA ASN A 418 -9.75 -18.13 -12.54
C ASN A 418 -9.41 -16.64 -12.62
N GLN A 419 -9.56 -15.88 -11.52
CA GLN A 419 -9.19 -14.45 -11.51
C GLN A 419 -7.68 -14.26 -11.68
N LEU A 420 -6.88 -15.01 -10.93
CA LEU A 420 -5.42 -15.01 -11.06
C LEU A 420 -4.98 -15.52 -12.43
N LYS A 421 -5.66 -16.53 -12.98
CA LYS A 421 -5.42 -17.02 -14.34
C LYS A 421 -5.66 -15.93 -15.38
N ILE A 422 -6.78 -15.22 -15.32
CA ILE A 422 -7.09 -14.10 -16.23
C ILE A 422 -6.07 -12.97 -16.07
N ILE A 423 -5.71 -12.61 -14.84
CA ILE A 423 -4.68 -11.59 -14.60
C ILE A 423 -3.37 -12.05 -15.23
N LEU A 424 -2.95 -13.28 -15.01
CA LEU A 424 -1.72 -13.82 -15.60
C LEU A 424 -1.76 -13.85 -17.13
N GLU A 425 -2.84 -14.31 -17.74
CA GLU A 425 -3.01 -14.33 -19.19
C GLU A 425 -2.97 -12.91 -19.78
N LYS A 426 -3.56 -11.92 -19.09
CA LYS A 426 -3.46 -10.51 -19.47
C LYS A 426 -2.03 -9.99 -19.38
N VAL A 427 -1.29 -10.35 -18.34
CA VAL A 427 0.07 -9.84 -18.10
C VAL A 427 1.06 -10.49 -19.07
N ILE A 428 0.93 -11.79 -19.31
CA ILE A 428 1.77 -12.58 -20.23
C ILE A 428 1.39 -12.29 -21.70
N GLY A 429 0.13 -11.93 -21.97
CA GLY A 429 -0.37 -11.61 -23.31
C GLY A 429 -0.70 -12.82 -24.17
N GLN A 430 -0.77 -14.02 -23.58
CA GLN A 430 -1.16 -15.27 -24.23
C GLN A 430 -1.90 -16.17 -23.23
N GLU A 431 -2.64 -17.15 -23.75
CA GLU A 431 -3.40 -18.11 -22.95
C GLU A 431 -2.47 -19.06 -22.18
N LEU A 432 -2.81 -19.37 -20.92
CA LEU A 432 -1.97 -20.19 -20.05
C LEU A 432 -2.23 -21.67 -20.32
N LEU A 433 -1.31 -22.32 -21.03
CA LEU A 433 -1.33 -23.75 -21.35
C LEU A 433 -0.61 -24.65 -20.31
N LEU A 434 -0.12 -24.07 -19.22
CA LEU A 434 0.62 -24.77 -18.16
C LEU A 434 -0.32 -25.37 -17.11
N ASN A 435 0.12 -26.43 -16.42
CA ASN A 435 -0.60 -26.95 -15.26
C ASN A 435 -0.46 -25.97 -14.08
N ASP A 436 -1.45 -25.93 -13.19
CA ASP A 436 -1.50 -24.98 -12.06
C ASP A 436 -0.33 -25.08 -11.07
N ASN A 437 0.38 -26.20 -11.09
CA ASN A 437 1.53 -26.48 -10.24
C ASN A 437 2.88 -26.20 -10.92
N ASP A 438 2.87 -25.87 -12.21
CA ASP A 438 4.11 -25.60 -12.93
C ASP A 438 4.70 -24.26 -12.48
N PRO A 439 6.05 -24.15 -12.38
CA PRO A 439 6.72 -22.91 -12.04
C PRO A 439 6.40 -21.78 -13.03
N LEU A 440 5.78 -20.70 -12.54
CA LEU A 440 5.19 -19.66 -13.37
C LEU A 440 6.21 -18.94 -14.26
N PHE A 441 7.35 -18.55 -13.69
CA PHE A 441 8.33 -17.68 -14.37
C PHE A 441 9.49 -18.44 -15.02
N VAL A 442 9.76 -19.66 -14.54
CA VAL A 442 10.81 -20.53 -15.09
C VAL A 442 10.37 -21.15 -16.43
N THR A 443 9.08 -21.45 -16.58
CA THR A 443 8.53 -22.13 -17.78
C THR A 443 8.06 -21.18 -18.87
N THR A 444 7.72 -19.92 -18.54
CA THR A 444 7.10 -18.97 -19.47
C THR A 444 8.09 -17.98 -20.13
N GLY A 445 9.35 -17.91 -19.69
CA GLY A 445 10.35 -16.98 -20.23
C GLY A 445 10.08 -15.50 -19.88
N VAL A 446 9.32 -15.27 -18.81
CA VAL A 446 8.77 -13.99 -18.41
C VAL A 446 9.78 -13.14 -17.61
N ASP A 447 9.87 -11.84 -17.93
CA ASP A 447 10.89 -10.91 -17.41
C ASP A 447 10.52 -10.20 -16.09
N SER A 448 11.45 -9.41 -15.55
CA SER A 448 11.33 -8.68 -14.26
C SER A 448 10.14 -7.70 -14.23
N LEU A 449 9.74 -7.22 -15.40
CA LEU A 449 8.66 -6.26 -15.60
C LEU A 449 7.29 -6.93 -15.48
N THR A 450 7.15 -8.12 -16.03
CA THR A 450 5.88 -8.85 -16.03
C THR A 450 5.48 -9.24 -14.61
N GLY A 451 6.42 -9.63 -13.73
CA GLY A 451 6.12 -9.84 -12.32
C GLY A 451 5.71 -8.55 -11.59
N LEU A 452 6.22 -7.37 -11.98
CA LEU A 452 5.77 -6.08 -11.43
C LEU A 452 4.34 -5.75 -11.83
N ARG A 453 4.01 -5.92 -13.12
CA ARG A 453 2.65 -5.77 -13.60
C ARG A 453 1.70 -6.76 -12.92
N LEU A 454 2.12 -8.01 -12.77
CA LEU A 454 1.35 -9.04 -12.08
C LEU A 454 1.09 -8.63 -10.62
N SER A 455 2.12 -8.26 -9.87
CA SER A 455 1.98 -7.76 -8.48
C SER A 455 0.98 -6.61 -8.40
N HIS A 456 1.08 -5.64 -9.31
CA HIS A 456 0.21 -4.47 -9.31
C HIS A 456 -1.22 -4.80 -9.74
N MET A 457 -1.42 -5.69 -10.71
CA MET A 457 -2.74 -6.12 -11.13
C MET A 457 -3.41 -6.98 -10.06
N ILE A 458 -2.67 -7.82 -9.33
CA ILE A 458 -3.18 -8.54 -8.16
C ILE A 458 -3.59 -7.54 -7.06
N ASP A 459 -2.78 -6.51 -6.81
CA ASP A 459 -3.11 -5.47 -5.83
C ASP A 459 -4.36 -4.67 -6.22
N ASN A 460 -4.46 -4.22 -7.47
CA ASN A 460 -5.60 -3.44 -7.97
C ASN A 460 -6.89 -4.27 -8.09
N ASP A 461 -6.81 -5.49 -8.63
CA ASP A 461 -7.99 -6.31 -8.96
C ASP A 461 -8.44 -7.14 -7.76
N LEU A 462 -7.50 -7.56 -6.88
CA LEU A 462 -7.78 -8.45 -5.75
C LEU A 462 -7.57 -7.79 -4.38
N GLY A 463 -6.98 -6.59 -4.31
CA GLY A 463 -6.74 -5.85 -3.06
C GLY A 463 -5.61 -6.40 -2.19
N ILE A 464 -4.72 -7.22 -2.78
CA ILE A 464 -3.64 -7.91 -2.05
C ILE A 464 -2.29 -7.52 -2.63
N SER A 465 -1.47 -6.87 -1.80
CA SER A 465 -0.10 -6.53 -2.16
C SER A 465 0.81 -7.76 -2.02
N ILE A 466 1.28 -8.29 -3.16
CA ILE A 466 2.27 -9.38 -3.19
C ILE A 466 3.66 -8.78 -3.51
N PRO A 467 4.63 -8.88 -2.59
CA PRO A 467 6.01 -8.46 -2.83
C PRO A 467 6.64 -9.14 -4.07
N LEU A 468 7.37 -8.37 -4.87
CA LEU A 468 8.01 -8.84 -6.10
C LEU A 468 8.93 -10.05 -5.89
N ASN A 469 9.67 -10.08 -4.78
CA ASN A 469 10.58 -11.16 -4.45
C ASN A 469 9.84 -12.51 -4.30
N ILE A 470 8.58 -12.51 -3.84
CA ILE A 470 7.75 -13.74 -3.78
C ILE A 470 7.37 -14.21 -5.17
N LEU A 471 7.05 -13.28 -6.08
CA LEU A 471 6.68 -13.63 -7.46
C LEU A 471 7.84 -14.23 -8.25
N TYR A 472 9.08 -13.93 -7.90
CA TYR A 472 10.25 -14.49 -8.58
C TYR A 472 10.77 -15.77 -7.92
N GLU A 473 10.02 -16.34 -6.97
CA GLU A 473 10.45 -17.59 -6.36
C GLU A 473 10.46 -18.75 -7.37
N PRO A 474 11.50 -19.60 -7.36
CA PRO A 474 11.63 -20.67 -8.35
C PRO A 474 10.45 -21.64 -8.37
N ASP A 475 9.75 -21.77 -7.25
CA ASP A 475 8.67 -22.73 -7.03
C ASP A 475 7.28 -22.09 -7.04
N ILE A 476 7.17 -20.80 -7.38
CA ILE A 476 5.89 -20.09 -7.43
C ILE A 476 5.04 -20.64 -8.58
N SER A 477 3.80 -21.01 -8.28
CA SER A 477 2.85 -21.57 -9.23
C SER A 477 1.50 -20.86 -9.11
N LEU A 478 0.58 -21.08 -10.07
CA LEU A 478 -0.75 -20.48 -10.02
C LEU A 478 -1.46 -20.95 -8.75
N GLN A 479 -1.34 -22.23 -8.40
CA GLN A 479 -1.90 -22.77 -7.18
C GLN A 479 -1.31 -22.14 -5.92
N LYS A 480 -0.01 -21.85 -5.88
CA LYS A 480 0.61 -21.16 -4.73
C LYS A 480 0.17 -19.71 -4.64
N LEU A 481 0.06 -19.00 -5.77
CA LEU A 481 -0.50 -17.65 -5.79
C LEU A 481 -1.94 -17.63 -5.29
N VAL A 482 -2.75 -18.62 -5.68
CA VAL A 482 -4.11 -18.80 -5.17
C VAL A 482 -4.09 -18.98 -3.66
N ASN A 483 -3.23 -19.84 -3.13
CA ASN A 483 -3.13 -20.08 -1.69
C ASN A 483 -2.69 -18.82 -0.92
N ILE A 484 -1.73 -18.06 -1.45
CA ILE A 484 -1.24 -16.81 -0.86
C ILE A 484 -2.35 -15.74 -0.85
N VAL A 485 -3.06 -15.59 -1.96
CA VAL A 485 -4.18 -14.64 -2.08
C VAL A 485 -5.35 -15.05 -1.19
N GLN A 486 -5.62 -16.35 -1.05
CA GLN A 486 -6.65 -16.86 -0.15
C GLN A 486 -6.28 -16.72 1.32
N ASN A 487 -4.99 -16.80 1.66
CA ASN A 487 -4.49 -16.74 3.03
C ASN A 487 -3.31 -15.76 3.14
N PRO A 488 -3.55 -14.44 3.16
CA PRO A 488 -2.47 -13.43 3.18
C PRO A 488 -1.52 -13.55 4.38
N LEU A 489 -1.95 -14.19 5.48
CA LEU A 489 -1.09 -14.52 6.62
C LEU A 489 0.09 -15.43 6.24
N GLN A 490 0.01 -16.17 5.12
CA GLN A 490 1.12 -16.95 4.60
C GLN A 490 2.31 -16.06 4.21
N ILE A 491 2.10 -14.80 3.82
CA ILE A 491 3.18 -13.86 3.53
C ILE A 491 4.07 -13.65 4.76
N CYS A 492 3.48 -13.60 5.97
CA CYS A 492 4.24 -13.52 7.22
C CYS A 492 5.05 -14.79 7.47
N SER A 493 4.44 -15.97 7.30
CA SER A 493 5.17 -17.25 7.44
C SER A 493 6.33 -17.39 6.45
N TRP A 494 6.19 -16.77 5.27
CA TRP A 494 7.21 -16.72 4.24
C TRP A 494 8.42 -15.88 4.67
N SER A 495 8.18 -14.75 5.33
CA SER A 495 9.24 -13.90 5.92
C SER A 495 9.98 -14.57 7.09
N GLU A 496 9.30 -15.42 7.86
CA GLU A 496 9.93 -16.22 8.92
C GLU A 496 10.79 -17.35 8.33
N SER A 497 10.29 -18.01 7.28
CA SER A 497 11.03 -19.05 6.55
C SER A 497 12.35 -18.52 6.00
N ILE A 498 12.34 -17.37 5.29
CA ILE A 498 13.58 -16.81 4.75
C ILE A 498 14.57 -16.43 5.85
N LYS A 499 14.09 -15.90 6.98
CA LYS A 499 14.97 -15.58 8.12
C LYS A 499 15.69 -16.81 8.66
N SER A 500 14.99 -17.94 8.78
CA SER A 500 15.61 -19.20 9.20
C SER A 500 16.65 -19.71 8.20
N GLU A 501 16.37 -19.58 6.90
CA GLU A 501 17.28 -19.97 5.82
C GLU A 501 18.58 -19.14 5.84
N LEU A 502 18.46 -17.81 5.95
CA LEU A 502 19.63 -16.92 6.07
C LEU A 502 20.54 -17.30 7.25
N LEU A 503 19.96 -17.64 8.40
CA LEU A 503 20.72 -18.03 9.60
C LEU A 503 21.39 -19.40 9.46
N ASN A 504 20.74 -20.33 8.76
CA ASN A 504 21.33 -21.64 8.44
C ASN A 504 22.47 -21.49 7.43
N ASP A 505 22.31 -20.65 6.43
CA ASP A 505 23.33 -20.43 5.41
C ASP A 505 24.57 -19.68 5.92
N CYS A 506 24.43 -18.99 7.05
CA CYS A 506 25.55 -18.40 7.78
C CYS A 506 26.45 -19.46 8.44
N GLN A 507 26.06 -20.73 8.49
CA GLN A 507 26.92 -21.80 9.02
C GLN A 507 28.04 -22.14 8.03
N LEU A 508 29.24 -22.32 8.58
CA LEU A 508 30.44 -22.64 7.81
C LEU A 508 30.92 -24.03 8.25
N ASP A 509 30.46 -25.07 7.55
CA ASP A 509 30.87 -26.46 7.79
C ASP A 509 32.19 -26.73 7.06
N LEU A 510 33.28 -26.14 7.55
CA LEU A 510 34.62 -26.42 7.05
C LEU A 510 35.49 -26.89 8.21
N ASN A 511 35.97 -28.14 8.12
CA ASN A 511 37.00 -28.68 9.02
C ASN A 511 38.34 -28.00 8.72
N ILE A 512 38.51 -26.79 9.24
CA ILE A 512 39.67 -25.91 9.00
C ILE A 512 40.60 -26.00 10.22
N GLU A 513 41.80 -26.54 10.02
CA GLU A 513 42.85 -26.58 11.06
C GLU A 513 43.60 -25.24 11.12
N VAL A 514 44.09 -24.78 12.27
CA VAL A 514 44.88 -23.53 12.29
C VAL A 514 46.22 -23.75 11.58
N LYS A 515 46.49 -23.02 10.48
CA LYS A 515 47.69 -23.19 9.63
C LYS A 515 48.37 -21.85 9.31
N THR A 516 49.60 -21.94 8.79
CA THR A 516 50.32 -20.76 8.27
C THR A 516 49.60 -20.19 7.05
N HIS A 517 49.59 -18.87 6.92
CA HIS A 517 48.98 -18.16 5.81
C HIS A 517 50.03 -17.45 4.96
N LYS A 518 49.75 -17.24 3.67
CA LYS A 518 50.53 -16.35 2.80
C LYS A 518 50.37 -14.90 3.29
N ASN A 519 51.34 -14.04 2.99
CA ASN A 519 51.31 -12.63 3.41
C ASN A 519 50.83 -11.74 2.26
N ILE A 520 49.74 -11.01 2.48
CA ILE A 520 49.15 -10.11 1.48
C ILE A 520 50.06 -8.92 1.12
N ASN A 521 51.02 -8.59 1.98
CA ASN A 521 51.96 -7.49 1.75
C ASN A 521 53.17 -7.90 0.87
N ASP A 522 53.34 -9.19 0.61
CA ASP A 522 54.38 -9.66 -0.31
C ASP A 522 53.95 -9.39 -1.75
N LEU A 523 54.91 -9.16 -2.67
CA LEU A 523 54.63 -8.98 -4.09
C LEU A 523 54.07 -10.29 -4.68
N PRO A 524 52.79 -10.34 -5.11
CA PRO A 524 52.18 -11.57 -5.58
C PRO A 524 52.66 -11.94 -6.98
N SER A 525 52.92 -13.22 -7.21
CA SER A 525 53.19 -13.75 -8.56
C SER A 525 51.89 -14.09 -9.27
N ILE A 526 50.92 -14.67 -8.56
CA ILE A 526 49.60 -15.01 -9.11
C ILE A 526 48.48 -14.50 -8.21
N ILE A 527 47.56 -13.76 -8.80
CA ILE A 527 46.34 -13.27 -8.15
C ILE A 527 45.14 -13.96 -8.76
N PHE A 528 44.33 -14.62 -7.94
CA PHE A 528 43.05 -15.19 -8.36
C PHE A 528 41.95 -14.15 -8.21
N ILE A 529 41.25 -13.85 -9.29
CA ILE A 529 40.18 -12.85 -9.31
C ILE A 529 38.91 -13.44 -9.92
N THR A 530 37.78 -13.09 -9.30
CA THR A 530 36.45 -13.46 -9.78
C THR A 530 35.64 -12.21 -10.12
N GLY A 531 34.70 -12.33 -11.06
CA GLY A 531 33.80 -11.23 -11.43
C GLY A 531 34.41 -10.23 -12.42
N THR A 532 35.47 -10.61 -13.14
CA THR A 532 36.15 -9.78 -14.16
C THR A 532 35.31 -9.50 -15.40
N THR A 533 34.25 -10.29 -15.61
CA THR A 533 33.23 -10.04 -16.65
C THR A 533 32.10 -9.12 -16.18
N GLY A 534 32.14 -8.66 -14.91
CA GLY A 534 31.23 -7.68 -14.35
C GLY A 534 31.78 -6.26 -14.38
N PHE A 535 31.08 -5.32 -13.75
CA PHE A 535 31.46 -3.90 -13.78
C PHE A 535 32.66 -3.59 -12.87
N ILE A 536 32.49 -3.70 -11.54
CA ILE A 536 33.58 -3.39 -10.59
C ILE A 536 34.80 -4.30 -10.77
N GLY A 537 34.59 -5.60 -11.02
CA GLY A 537 35.68 -6.56 -11.17
C GLY A 537 36.59 -6.28 -12.38
N ALA A 538 36.05 -5.74 -13.48
CA ALA A 538 36.84 -5.33 -14.64
C ALA A 538 37.72 -4.11 -14.33
N PHE A 539 37.20 -3.12 -13.59
CA PHE A 539 37.99 -1.96 -13.15
C PHE A 539 39.04 -2.32 -12.11
N VAL A 540 38.73 -3.24 -11.19
CA VAL A 540 39.73 -3.79 -10.26
C VAL A 540 40.84 -4.49 -11.04
N LEU A 541 40.51 -5.38 -11.99
CA LEU A 541 41.52 -6.02 -12.85
C LEU A 541 42.36 -4.98 -13.61
N PHE A 542 41.74 -3.97 -14.20
CA PHE A 542 42.41 -2.89 -14.93
C PHE A 542 43.42 -2.14 -14.06
N GLU A 543 43.00 -1.68 -12.89
CA GLU A 543 43.89 -0.93 -11.98
C GLU A 543 45.01 -1.83 -11.45
N MET A 544 44.76 -3.13 -11.23
CA MET A 544 45.80 -4.06 -10.80
C MET A 544 46.82 -4.37 -11.90
N LEU A 545 46.37 -4.50 -13.15
CA LEU A 545 47.25 -4.66 -14.30
C LEU A 545 48.19 -3.45 -14.45
N LYS A 546 47.74 -2.25 -14.08
CA LYS A 546 48.58 -1.03 -14.05
C LYS A 546 49.51 -0.99 -12.84
N TYR A 547 49.04 -1.42 -11.67
CA TYR A 547 49.77 -1.29 -10.41
C TYR A 547 50.87 -2.37 -10.22
N TYR A 548 50.56 -3.64 -10.49
CA TYR A 548 51.50 -4.75 -10.26
C TYR A 548 52.47 -4.93 -11.43
N PRO A 549 53.71 -5.37 -11.17
CA PRO A 549 54.72 -5.57 -12.21
C PRO A 549 54.30 -6.62 -13.25
N SER A 550 54.87 -6.55 -14.46
CA SER A 550 54.53 -7.41 -15.61
C SER A 550 54.71 -8.92 -15.36
N THR A 551 55.50 -9.29 -14.35
CA THR A 551 55.69 -10.67 -13.88
C THR A 551 54.46 -11.24 -13.17
N CYS A 552 53.63 -10.39 -12.58
CA CYS A 552 52.39 -10.78 -11.90
C CYS A 552 51.31 -11.16 -12.92
N LYS A 553 50.70 -12.34 -12.73
CA LYS A 553 49.64 -12.90 -13.58
C LYS A 553 48.31 -12.94 -12.83
N PHE A 554 47.22 -12.81 -13.58
CA PHE A 554 45.85 -12.74 -13.06
C PHE A 554 45.04 -13.95 -13.50
N LEU A 555 44.81 -14.89 -12.60
CA LEU A 555 43.97 -16.05 -12.82
C LEU A 555 42.50 -15.62 -12.69
N CYS A 556 41.79 -15.55 -13.81
CA CYS A 556 40.45 -14.98 -13.88
C CYS A 556 39.40 -16.08 -14.08
N LEU A 557 38.57 -16.35 -13.06
CA LEU A 557 37.48 -17.30 -13.18
C LEU A 557 36.32 -16.71 -13.99
N VAL A 558 35.93 -17.39 -15.07
CA VAL A 558 34.91 -16.93 -16.01
C VAL A 558 33.92 -18.06 -16.31
N ARG A 559 32.66 -17.82 -15.93
CA ARG A 559 31.53 -18.68 -16.29
C ARG A 559 31.17 -18.49 -17.76
N CYS A 560 31.38 -19.47 -18.63
CA CYS A 560 30.96 -19.34 -20.04
C CYS A 560 30.62 -20.70 -20.65
N GLN A 561 29.88 -20.68 -21.76
CA GLN A 561 29.60 -21.88 -22.54
C GLN A 561 30.90 -22.46 -23.13
N THR A 562 30.91 -23.76 -23.42
CA THR A 562 32.07 -24.47 -23.97
C THR A 562 32.55 -23.89 -25.31
N SER A 563 31.62 -23.33 -26.10
CA SER A 563 31.86 -22.66 -27.38
C SER A 563 32.50 -21.27 -27.25
N THR A 564 32.45 -20.63 -26.07
CA THR A 564 32.96 -19.28 -25.86
C THR A 564 34.34 -19.32 -25.22
N ASN A 565 35.31 -18.57 -25.76
CA ASN A 565 36.60 -18.39 -25.11
C ASN A 565 36.43 -17.49 -23.87
N PRO A 566 36.90 -17.91 -22.66
CA PRO A 566 36.69 -17.11 -21.46
C PRO A 566 37.44 -15.76 -21.50
N LEU A 567 38.57 -15.65 -22.23
CA LEU A 567 39.28 -14.39 -22.42
C LEU A 567 38.45 -13.38 -23.21
N ASP A 568 37.75 -13.83 -24.25
CA ASP A 568 36.94 -12.95 -25.09
C ASP A 568 35.86 -12.26 -24.23
N ARG A 569 35.24 -12.96 -23.27
CA ARG A 569 34.27 -12.33 -22.36
C ARG A 569 34.88 -11.22 -21.50
N ILE A 570 36.12 -11.39 -21.02
CA ILE A 570 36.82 -10.36 -20.24
C ILE A 570 37.17 -9.19 -21.17
N ARG A 571 37.79 -9.49 -22.32
CA ARG A 571 38.22 -8.51 -23.30
C ARG A 571 37.04 -7.67 -23.78
N ASP A 572 35.98 -8.28 -24.25
CA ASP A 572 34.84 -7.58 -24.84
C ASP A 572 34.15 -6.68 -23.79
N ASN A 573 34.08 -7.11 -22.53
CA ASN A 573 33.60 -6.27 -21.43
C ASN A 573 34.56 -5.09 -21.16
N MET A 574 35.86 -5.32 -21.10
CA MET A 574 36.85 -4.24 -20.90
C MET A 574 36.93 -3.27 -22.08
N ILE A 575 36.69 -3.74 -23.31
CA ILE A 575 36.55 -2.89 -24.51
C ILE A 575 35.32 -2.00 -24.37
N TYR A 576 34.16 -2.57 -24.02
CA TYR A 576 32.95 -1.79 -23.75
C TYR A 576 33.20 -0.73 -22.67
N LEU A 577 33.92 -1.07 -21.60
CA LEU A 577 34.27 -0.15 -20.52
C LEU A 577 35.40 0.84 -20.86
N GLN A 578 35.97 0.75 -22.06
CA GLN A 578 37.09 1.57 -22.56
C GLN A 578 38.38 1.45 -21.71
N VAL A 579 38.65 0.26 -21.18
CA VAL A 579 39.81 -0.03 -20.32
C VAL A 579 40.67 -1.20 -20.79
N TRP A 580 40.40 -1.76 -21.98
CA TRP A 580 41.23 -2.82 -22.55
C TRP A 580 42.53 -2.27 -23.19
N ASN A 581 43.62 -3.00 -23.02
CA ASN A 581 44.86 -2.83 -23.76
C ASN A 581 45.39 -4.23 -24.13
N ASP A 582 45.86 -4.42 -25.37
CA ASP A 582 46.35 -5.70 -25.86
C ASP A 582 47.55 -6.24 -25.06
N ASP A 583 48.35 -5.36 -24.45
CA ASP A 583 49.45 -5.74 -23.56
C ASP A 583 48.98 -6.52 -22.32
N PHE A 584 47.71 -6.36 -21.93
CA PHE A 584 47.13 -7.07 -20.78
C PHE A 584 46.91 -8.56 -21.07
N ARG A 585 46.79 -8.95 -22.35
CA ARG A 585 46.48 -10.31 -22.77
C ARG A 585 47.43 -11.35 -22.17
N GLU A 586 48.72 -11.08 -22.23
CA GLU A 586 49.77 -12.01 -21.74
C GLU A 586 49.75 -12.16 -20.22
N ARG A 587 49.08 -11.26 -19.49
CA ARG A 587 49.01 -11.27 -18.03
C ARG A 587 47.72 -11.86 -17.49
N ILE A 588 46.70 -12.03 -18.32
CA ILE A 588 45.41 -12.60 -17.93
C ILE A 588 45.43 -14.10 -18.25
N ILE A 589 45.25 -14.94 -17.23
CA ILE A 589 45.07 -16.38 -17.35
C ILE A 589 43.57 -16.67 -17.24
N PRO A 590 42.84 -16.81 -18.36
CA PRO A 590 41.40 -17.05 -18.35
C PRO A 590 41.09 -18.49 -17.93
N LEU A 591 40.36 -18.67 -16.83
CA LEU A 591 39.94 -19.98 -16.33
C LEU A 591 38.44 -20.15 -16.53
N ARG A 592 38.04 -21.14 -17.33
CA ARG A 592 36.62 -21.51 -17.45
C ARG A 592 36.20 -22.24 -16.18
N GLY A 593 35.23 -21.69 -15.46
CA GLY A 593 34.66 -22.33 -14.29
C GLY A 593 33.45 -21.57 -13.75
N ASP A 594 32.72 -22.19 -12.83
CA ASP A 594 31.46 -21.72 -12.30
C ASP A 594 31.48 -21.78 -10.77
N LEU A 595 31.33 -20.63 -10.11
CA LEU A 595 31.33 -20.52 -8.64
C LEU A 595 30.21 -21.32 -7.98
N THR A 596 29.15 -21.67 -8.72
CA THR A 596 28.04 -22.46 -8.19
C THR A 596 28.35 -23.95 -8.15
N GLN A 597 29.50 -24.39 -8.70
CA GLN A 597 29.90 -25.79 -8.76
C GLN A 597 31.01 -26.08 -7.78
N TYR A 598 31.02 -27.31 -7.25
CA TYR A 598 32.12 -27.84 -6.47
C TYR A 598 33.44 -27.73 -7.27
N HIS A 599 34.51 -27.29 -6.61
CA HIS A 599 35.82 -26.96 -7.20
C HIS A 599 35.74 -26.02 -8.41
N PHE A 600 34.74 -25.12 -8.42
CA PHE A 600 34.44 -24.25 -9.56
C PHE A 600 34.11 -25.01 -10.86
N GLY A 601 33.78 -26.30 -10.79
CA GLY A 601 33.60 -27.18 -11.94
C GLY A 601 34.92 -27.63 -12.59
N LEU A 602 36.06 -27.43 -11.93
CA LEU A 602 37.37 -27.90 -12.36
C LEU A 602 37.61 -29.34 -11.88
N ASP A 603 38.48 -30.07 -12.56
CA ASP A 603 39.00 -31.32 -12.02
C ASP A 603 39.95 -31.07 -10.83
N ASP A 604 40.06 -32.05 -9.94
CA ASP A 604 40.82 -31.91 -8.70
C ASP A 604 42.29 -31.55 -8.93
N ALA A 605 42.93 -32.08 -9.97
CA ALA A 605 44.34 -31.79 -10.25
C ALA A 605 44.54 -30.32 -10.64
N THR A 606 43.65 -29.79 -11.49
CA THR A 606 43.66 -28.37 -11.88
C THR A 606 43.33 -27.45 -10.70
N TYR A 607 42.34 -27.81 -9.89
CA TYR A 607 41.96 -27.04 -8.70
C TYR A 607 43.11 -26.93 -7.69
N GLU A 608 43.75 -28.05 -7.37
CA GLU A 608 44.90 -28.13 -6.44
C GLU A 608 46.12 -27.36 -6.98
N ASP A 609 46.44 -27.47 -8.27
CA ASP A 609 47.55 -26.74 -8.88
C ASP A 609 47.37 -25.21 -8.75
N PHE A 610 46.16 -24.71 -9.05
CA PHE A 610 45.87 -23.28 -8.93
C PHE A 610 45.79 -22.80 -7.50
N ALA A 611 45.25 -23.60 -6.58
CA ALA A 611 45.20 -23.25 -5.17
C ALA A 611 46.62 -23.10 -4.59
N ASN A 612 47.53 -24.02 -4.92
CA ASN A 612 48.92 -23.94 -4.48
C ASN A 612 49.65 -22.68 -5.00
N LYS A 613 49.42 -22.32 -6.27
CA LYS A 613 50.09 -21.19 -6.93
C LYS A 613 49.50 -19.82 -6.60
N THR A 614 48.24 -19.75 -6.16
CA THR A 614 47.55 -18.47 -5.92
C THR A 614 48.05 -17.81 -4.65
N ASP A 615 48.49 -16.55 -4.75
CA ASP A 615 49.03 -15.80 -3.60
C ASP A 615 47.98 -14.97 -2.88
N ILE A 616 47.03 -14.40 -3.63
CA ILE A 616 45.94 -13.55 -3.12
C ILE A 616 44.67 -13.83 -3.91
N ILE A 617 43.52 -13.85 -3.23
CA ILE A 617 42.19 -13.96 -3.83
C ILE A 617 41.48 -12.61 -3.76
N ILE A 618 40.89 -12.19 -4.89
CA ILE A 618 40.02 -11.03 -4.97
C ILE A 618 38.64 -11.48 -5.43
N HIS A 619 37.69 -11.44 -4.51
CA HIS A 619 36.33 -11.91 -4.75
C HIS A 619 35.38 -10.74 -5.03
N CYS A 620 35.15 -10.45 -6.31
CA CYS A 620 34.20 -9.45 -6.79
C CYS A 620 32.93 -10.06 -7.41
N ALA A 621 32.91 -11.38 -7.66
CA ALA A 621 31.78 -12.02 -8.33
C ALA A 621 30.52 -12.00 -7.46
N ALA A 622 29.46 -11.39 -8.00
CA ALA A 622 28.11 -11.48 -7.48
C ALA A 622 27.12 -11.18 -8.59
N ILE A 623 25.93 -11.77 -8.51
CA ILE A 623 24.76 -11.29 -9.25
C ILE A 623 24.20 -10.10 -8.46
N VAL A 624 24.23 -8.92 -9.08
CA VAL A 624 23.69 -7.67 -8.51
C VAL A 624 22.33 -7.40 -9.12
N ASN A 625 21.27 -7.81 -8.42
CA ASN A 625 19.90 -7.55 -8.85
C ASN A 625 19.00 -7.33 -7.62
N PHE A 626 18.44 -6.13 -7.50
CA PHE A 626 17.63 -5.73 -6.34
C PHE A 626 16.18 -6.25 -6.37
N VAL A 627 15.75 -6.86 -7.48
CA VAL A 627 14.41 -7.41 -7.66
C VAL A 627 14.37 -8.91 -7.36
N LEU A 628 15.45 -9.64 -7.72
CA LEU A 628 15.50 -11.09 -7.55
C LEU A 628 15.53 -11.49 -6.06
N PRO A 629 14.84 -12.58 -5.69
CA PRO A 629 14.84 -13.10 -4.34
C PRO A 629 16.18 -13.72 -3.98
N TYR A 630 16.40 -13.85 -2.67
CA TYR A 630 17.60 -14.46 -2.11
C TYR A 630 17.89 -15.85 -2.70
N ARG A 631 16.89 -16.73 -2.85
CA ARG A 631 17.09 -18.10 -3.32
C ARG A 631 17.68 -18.19 -4.73
N ILE A 632 17.36 -17.25 -5.62
CA ILE A 632 17.96 -17.19 -6.96
C ILE A 632 19.42 -16.71 -6.89
N LEU A 633 19.71 -15.79 -5.97
CA LEU A 633 21.04 -15.21 -5.80
C LEU A 633 21.96 -16.10 -4.94
N HIS A 634 21.38 -17.01 -4.16
CA HIS A 634 22.02 -17.85 -3.17
C HIS A 634 23.22 -18.60 -3.74
N ASP A 635 23.04 -19.35 -4.82
CA ASP A 635 24.11 -20.22 -5.31
C ASP A 635 25.33 -19.45 -5.78
N THR A 636 25.15 -18.32 -6.46
CA THR A 636 26.28 -17.53 -6.95
C THR A 636 26.91 -16.68 -5.84
N ASN A 637 26.09 -16.02 -5.02
CA ASN A 637 26.60 -15.04 -4.05
C ASN A 637 27.05 -15.74 -2.76
N VAL A 638 26.29 -16.71 -2.24
CA VAL A 638 26.52 -17.39 -0.96
C VAL A 638 27.33 -18.67 -1.14
N ASN A 639 26.85 -19.64 -1.93
CA ASN A 639 27.61 -20.87 -2.16
C ASN A 639 28.93 -20.58 -2.87
N GLY A 640 28.94 -19.67 -3.85
CA GLY A 640 30.18 -19.16 -4.45
C GLY A 640 31.15 -18.56 -3.43
N THR A 641 30.66 -17.86 -2.40
CA THR A 641 31.49 -17.37 -1.29
C THR A 641 32.06 -18.54 -0.45
N LYS A 642 31.26 -19.57 -0.15
CA LYS A 642 31.73 -20.78 0.56
C LYS A 642 32.83 -21.50 -0.23
N GLU A 643 32.67 -21.58 -1.55
CA GLU A 643 33.65 -22.16 -2.48
C GLU A 643 34.96 -21.36 -2.50
N ILE A 644 34.89 -20.03 -2.46
CA ILE A 644 36.08 -19.18 -2.32
C ILE A 644 36.77 -19.38 -0.98
N ILE A 645 36.03 -19.46 0.13
CA ILE A 645 36.60 -19.73 1.44
C ILE A 645 37.29 -21.10 1.45
N ARG A 646 36.69 -22.10 0.78
CA ARG A 646 37.25 -23.44 0.64
C ARG A 646 38.54 -23.47 -0.18
N PHE A 647 38.60 -22.71 -1.28
CA PHE A 647 39.81 -22.53 -2.07
C PHE A 647 40.90 -21.80 -1.28
N ALA A 648 40.52 -20.80 -0.48
CA ALA A 648 41.43 -20.08 0.40
C ALA A 648 41.95 -20.94 1.57
N SER A 649 41.18 -21.93 2.01
CA SER A 649 41.54 -22.86 3.10
C SER A 649 42.40 -24.04 2.63
N HIS A 650 43.20 -23.84 1.58
CA HIS A 650 44.02 -24.91 0.99
C HIS A 650 45.00 -25.53 2.02
N PRO A 651 45.22 -26.87 2.03
CA PRO A 651 46.01 -27.54 3.06
C PRO A 651 47.46 -27.07 3.20
N SER A 652 48.09 -26.57 2.13
CA SER A 652 49.48 -26.11 2.12
C SER A 652 49.69 -24.79 2.88
N ALA A 653 48.81 -23.82 2.69
CA ALA A 653 48.81 -22.52 3.35
C ALA A 653 47.50 -21.78 3.05
N TYR A 654 47.03 -20.96 4.00
CA TYR A 654 45.86 -20.11 3.76
C TYR A 654 46.16 -18.94 2.85
N ILE A 655 45.26 -18.71 1.91
CA ILE A 655 45.39 -17.67 0.89
C ILE A 655 44.58 -16.45 1.36
N PRO A 656 45.20 -15.25 1.47
CA PRO A 656 44.48 -14.02 1.78
C PRO A 656 43.33 -13.74 0.82
N ILE A 657 42.19 -13.32 1.37
CA ILE A 657 40.98 -12.95 0.63
C ILE A 657 40.71 -11.45 0.79
N ILE A 658 40.59 -10.75 -0.34
CA ILE A 658 39.97 -9.43 -0.42
C ILE A 658 38.55 -9.62 -0.96
N TYR A 659 37.55 -9.32 -0.14
CA TYR A 659 36.14 -9.53 -0.46
C TYR A 659 35.42 -8.20 -0.69
N MET A 660 34.74 -8.09 -1.84
CA MET A 660 33.89 -6.95 -2.16
C MET A 660 32.50 -7.14 -1.59
N SER A 661 32.13 -6.35 -0.59
CA SER A 661 30.78 -6.25 -0.02
C SER A 661 30.09 -4.95 -0.44
N THR A 662 28.95 -4.64 0.16
CA THR A 662 28.09 -3.49 -0.16
C THR A 662 27.67 -2.78 1.13
N MET A 663 27.54 -1.47 1.09
CA MET A 663 26.96 -0.69 2.19
C MET A 663 25.50 -1.06 2.48
N SER A 664 24.80 -1.67 1.52
CA SER A 664 23.40 -2.05 1.69
C SER A 664 23.16 -3.15 2.73
N VAL A 665 24.20 -3.82 3.23
CA VAL A 665 24.10 -4.76 4.37
C VAL A 665 23.82 -4.05 5.70
N LEU A 666 24.05 -2.73 5.80
CA LEU A 666 23.79 -1.93 6.98
C LEU A 666 22.38 -1.33 6.96
N SER A 667 21.79 -1.16 8.14
CA SER A 667 20.53 -0.41 8.28
C SER A 667 20.74 1.08 8.02
N ASN A 668 19.70 1.76 7.53
CA ASN A 668 19.73 3.21 7.30
C ASN A 668 20.18 3.99 8.56
N GLY A 669 21.16 4.87 8.40
CA GLY A 669 21.68 5.74 9.47
C GLY A 669 22.85 5.17 10.26
N ILE A 670 23.26 3.92 10.00
CA ILE A 670 24.45 3.31 10.60
C ILE A 670 25.65 3.52 9.65
N ASN A 671 26.61 4.34 10.08
CA ASN A 671 27.85 4.59 9.35
C ASN A 671 29.10 4.09 10.11
N ASP A 672 28.93 3.55 11.31
CA ASP A 672 30.04 3.11 12.17
C ASP A 672 30.44 1.64 11.93
N GLU A 673 31.61 1.25 12.43
CA GLU A 673 32.04 -0.16 12.51
C GLU A 673 31.16 -0.95 13.48
N ILE A 674 29.99 -1.37 13.01
CA ILE A 674 29.15 -2.35 13.69
C ILE A 674 29.51 -3.74 13.17
N SER A 675 29.77 -4.67 14.10
CA SER A 675 29.93 -6.09 13.77
C SER A 675 28.73 -6.58 12.96
N ILE A 676 28.99 -7.27 11.85
CA ILE A 676 27.93 -7.81 10.99
C ILE A 676 26.98 -8.74 11.76
N ASP A 677 27.45 -9.38 12.84
CA ASP A 677 26.64 -10.23 13.72
C ASP A 677 25.55 -9.47 14.50
N ASN A 678 25.73 -8.16 14.70
CA ASN A 678 24.78 -7.32 15.43
C ASN A 678 23.66 -6.77 14.53
N ILE A 679 23.72 -7.05 13.22
CA ILE A 679 22.76 -6.55 12.25
C ILE A 679 21.57 -7.52 12.19
N ARG A 680 20.39 -7.00 12.51
CA ARG A 680 19.15 -7.79 12.46
C ARG A 680 18.74 -8.05 11.01
N THR A 681 18.36 -9.29 10.71
CA THR A 681 17.87 -9.72 9.39
C THR A 681 16.60 -8.98 8.96
N ASP A 682 15.82 -8.49 9.92
CA ASP A 682 14.57 -7.75 9.72
C ASP A 682 14.74 -6.46 8.89
N HIS A 683 15.97 -5.93 8.75
CA HIS A 683 16.27 -4.70 8.01
C HIS A 683 16.77 -4.94 6.58
N LEU A 684 16.97 -6.20 6.16
CA LEU A 684 17.50 -6.55 4.86
C LEU A 684 16.39 -6.44 3.80
N SER A 685 16.42 -5.36 3.02
CA SER A 685 15.30 -4.90 2.19
C SER A 685 15.03 -5.69 0.91
N ASN A 686 15.98 -6.51 0.44
CA ASN A 686 15.86 -7.29 -0.80
C ASN A 686 16.85 -8.47 -0.85
N GLY A 687 16.67 -9.37 -1.82
CA GLY A 687 17.46 -10.59 -1.98
C GLY A 687 18.97 -10.36 -2.17
N TYR A 688 19.36 -9.31 -2.89
CA TYR A 688 20.79 -8.98 -3.07
C TYR A 688 21.43 -8.62 -1.75
N THR A 689 20.82 -7.69 -1.00
CA THR A 689 21.28 -7.31 0.35
C THR A 689 21.34 -8.51 1.29
N GLN A 690 20.34 -9.39 1.25
CA GLN A 690 20.31 -10.63 2.04
C GLN A 690 21.50 -11.54 1.70
N SER A 691 21.76 -11.78 0.41
CA SER A 691 22.87 -12.64 -0.04
C SER A 691 24.26 -12.09 0.34
N LYS A 692 24.45 -10.76 0.26
CA LYS A 692 25.70 -10.12 0.65
C LYS A 692 25.91 -10.12 2.16
N TRP A 693 24.84 -9.97 2.94
CA TRP A 693 24.89 -10.08 4.40
C TRP A 693 25.33 -11.47 4.85
N VAL A 694 24.74 -12.54 4.31
CA VAL A 694 25.15 -13.93 4.61
C VAL A 694 26.61 -14.16 4.22
N SER A 695 27.00 -13.73 3.02
CA SER A 695 28.37 -13.88 2.52
C SER A 695 29.38 -13.12 3.38
N GLU A 696 29.03 -11.94 3.90
CA GLU A 696 29.88 -11.18 4.80
C GLU A 696 30.03 -11.84 6.17
N ILE A 697 28.99 -12.47 6.70
CA ILE A 697 29.08 -13.30 7.91
C ILE A 697 30.01 -14.49 7.68
N LEU A 698 29.88 -15.19 6.55
CA LEU A 698 30.76 -16.31 6.20
C LEU A 698 32.23 -15.87 6.12
N MET A 699 32.51 -14.74 5.48
CA MET A 699 33.86 -14.14 5.41
C MET A 699 34.38 -13.73 6.79
N THR A 700 33.52 -13.18 7.65
CA THR A 700 33.87 -12.81 9.03
C THR A 700 34.18 -14.05 9.87
N LYS A 701 33.40 -15.13 9.72
CA LYS A 701 33.66 -16.42 10.37
C LYS A 701 34.97 -17.04 9.88
N ALA A 702 35.22 -17.04 8.57
CA ALA A 702 36.49 -17.45 7.97
C ALA A 702 37.68 -16.67 8.54
N SER A 703 37.51 -15.35 8.74
CA SER A 703 38.54 -14.52 9.37
C SER A 703 38.82 -14.92 10.82
N ARG A 704 37.79 -15.25 11.60
CA ARG A 704 37.92 -15.64 13.02
C ARG A 704 38.62 -16.97 13.22
N ILE A 705 38.53 -17.88 12.26
CA ILE A 705 39.21 -19.19 12.28
C ILE A 705 40.63 -19.15 11.67
N GLY A 706 41.11 -17.95 11.28
CA GLY A 706 42.50 -17.72 10.90
C GLY A 706 42.77 -17.53 9.42
N ILE A 707 41.76 -17.57 8.54
CA ILE A 707 41.95 -17.20 7.13
C ILE A 707 42.15 -15.68 7.05
N PRO A 708 43.18 -15.16 6.36
CA PRO A 708 43.37 -13.72 6.26
C PRO A 708 42.30 -13.10 5.36
N VAL A 709 41.37 -12.32 5.91
CA VAL A 709 40.27 -11.71 5.16
C VAL A 709 40.24 -10.20 5.35
N ILE A 710 39.95 -9.47 4.27
CA ILE A 710 39.70 -8.04 4.25
C ILE A 710 38.40 -7.78 3.51
N ILE A 711 37.51 -6.97 4.08
CA ILE A 711 36.19 -6.71 3.51
C ILE A 711 36.07 -5.24 3.13
N TYR A 712 35.71 -4.96 1.88
CA TYR A 712 35.42 -3.62 1.40
C TYR A 712 33.93 -3.46 1.13
N ARG A 713 33.21 -2.68 1.95
CA ARG A 713 31.81 -2.31 1.72
C ARG A 713 31.75 -1.12 0.76
N LEU A 714 31.26 -1.37 -0.44
CA LEU A 714 31.16 -0.34 -1.47
C LEU A 714 29.82 0.41 -1.41
N GLY A 715 29.85 1.73 -1.60
CA GLY A 715 28.66 2.56 -1.83
C GLY A 715 28.04 2.34 -3.22
N SER A 716 27.07 3.18 -3.61
CA SER A 716 26.49 3.14 -4.96
C SER A 716 27.56 3.44 -6.00
N ILE A 717 27.93 2.45 -6.81
CA ILE A 717 28.98 2.60 -7.83
C ILE A 717 28.42 3.32 -9.07
N GLY A 718 29.03 4.45 -9.42
CA GLY A 718 28.71 5.25 -10.60
C GLY A 718 29.68 5.03 -11.76
N ALA A 719 29.57 5.90 -12.75
CA ALA A 719 30.42 5.91 -13.94
C ALA A 719 31.90 6.18 -13.63
N SER A 720 32.78 5.84 -14.56
CA SER A 720 34.20 6.20 -14.51
C SER A 720 34.40 7.70 -14.70
N THR A 721 35.24 8.35 -13.89
CA THR A 721 35.61 9.76 -14.09
C THR A 721 36.51 9.99 -15.29
N GLU A 722 37.19 8.94 -15.76
CA GLU A 722 38.09 9.01 -16.90
C GLU A 722 37.34 8.79 -18.22
N THR A 723 36.63 7.66 -18.34
CA THR A 723 36.01 7.20 -19.58
C THR A 723 34.51 7.48 -19.66
N GLY A 724 33.85 7.81 -18.55
CA GLY A 724 32.38 7.88 -18.48
C GLY A 724 31.68 6.51 -18.50
N ALA A 725 32.44 5.41 -18.61
CA ALA A 725 31.89 4.06 -18.69
C ALA A 725 31.05 3.72 -17.46
N CYS A 726 29.84 3.20 -17.71
CA CYS A 726 28.86 2.88 -16.67
C CYS A 726 28.26 1.48 -16.85
N ASN A 727 27.75 0.92 -15.75
CA ASN A 727 27.02 -0.34 -15.79
C ASN A 727 25.69 -0.17 -16.52
N LYS A 728 25.51 -0.90 -17.62
CA LYS A 728 24.27 -0.84 -18.42
C LYS A 728 23.00 -1.30 -17.69
N HIS A 729 23.16 -2.02 -16.58
CA HIS A 729 22.06 -2.51 -15.76
C HIS A 729 21.88 -1.72 -14.46
N ASP A 730 22.65 -0.66 -14.22
CA ASP A 730 22.48 0.20 -13.05
C ASP A 730 21.19 1.05 -13.14
N LEU A 731 20.46 1.14 -12.04
CA LEU A 731 19.16 1.82 -12.00
C LEU A 731 19.26 3.31 -12.30
N ASN A 732 20.31 3.99 -11.83
CA ASN A 732 20.45 5.42 -12.12
C ASN A 732 20.80 5.64 -13.60
N THR A 733 21.68 4.81 -14.16
CA THR A 733 22.01 4.83 -15.58
C THR A 733 20.76 4.59 -16.44
N LEU A 734 19.98 3.55 -16.14
CA LEU A 734 18.73 3.24 -16.85
C LEU A 734 17.68 4.35 -16.70
N PHE A 735 17.62 5.01 -15.54
CA PHE A 735 16.73 6.15 -15.30
C PHE A 735 17.10 7.34 -16.19
N LEU A 736 18.38 7.70 -16.23
CA LEU A 736 18.87 8.79 -17.08
C LEU A 736 18.65 8.49 -18.56
N SER A 737 18.93 7.26 -19.00
CA SER A 737 18.63 6.83 -20.38
C SER A 737 17.15 6.98 -20.70
N THR A 738 16.25 6.61 -19.78
CA THR A 738 14.79 6.75 -19.96
C THR A 738 14.36 8.23 -20.10
N ILE A 739 14.95 9.14 -19.34
CA ILE A 739 14.68 10.58 -19.46
C ILE A 739 15.18 11.11 -20.81
N MET A 740 16.41 10.76 -21.18
CA MET A 740 17.01 11.17 -22.45
C MET A 740 16.20 10.64 -23.66
N MET A 741 15.64 9.45 -23.57
CA MET A 741 14.78 8.86 -24.61
C MET A 741 13.39 9.48 -24.66
N SER A 742 12.76 9.66 -23.50
CA SER A 742 11.37 10.14 -23.43
C SER A 742 11.26 11.63 -23.75
N GLY A 743 12.32 12.41 -23.49
CA GLY A 743 12.32 13.86 -23.60
C GLY A 743 11.64 14.56 -22.42
N TYR A 744 11.30 13.82 -21.36
CA TYR A 744 10.57 14.36 -20.21
C TYR A 744 11.07 13.80 -18.89
N TYR A 745 10.97 14.59 -17.83
CA TYR A 745 11.22 14.15 -16.47
C TYR A 745 10.15 14.69 -15.50
N PRO A 746 9.86 13.97 -14.40
CA PRO A 746 8.85 14.40 -13.45
C PRO A 746 9.37 15.57 -12.62
N SER A 747 8.58 16.63 -12.48
CA SER A 747 9.02 17.89 -11.86
C SER A 747 9.45 17.73 -10.40
N THR A 748 8.96 16.72 -9.69
CA THR A 748 9.37 16.41 -8.32
C THR A 748 10.79 15.84 -8.21
N ILE A 749 11.35 15.26 -9.29
CA ILE A 749 12.68 14.63 -9.27
C ILE A 749 13.82 15.64 -9.12
N VAL A 750 13.56 16.90 -9.43
CA VAL A 750 14.47 18.04 -9.29
C VAL A 750 15.09 18.07 -7.88
N LYS A 751 14.29 17.72 -6.86
CA LYS A 751 14.75 17.68 -5.45
C LYS A 751 15.66 16.49 -5.11
N LYS A 752 15.84 15.52 -6.02
CA LYS A 752 16.61 14.30 -5.77
C LYS A 752 18.10 14.56 -5.96
N LYS A 753 18.89 14.07 -5.01
CA LYS A 753 20.35 14.11 -5.02
C LYS A 753 20.89 12.71 -5.33
N PHE A 754 21.78 12.62 -6.31
CA PHE A 754 22.46 11.39 -6.67
C PHE A 754 23.80 11.33 -5.92
N ASN A 755 23.93 10.35 -5.01
CA ASN A 755 25.20 10.02 -4.39
C ASN A 755 25.77 8.79 -5.11
N GLN A 756 26.83 8.99 -5.89
CA GLN A 756 27.53 7.94 -6.63
C GLN A 756 29.02 7.97 -6.31
N LEU A 757 29.63 6.79 -6.21
CA LEU A 757 31.07 6.58 -6.07
C LEU A 757 31.63 6.15 -7.42
N PRO A 758 32.48 6.96 -8.09
CA PRO A 758 33.06 6.58 -9.37
C PRO A 758 33.82 5.26 -9.33
N VAL A 759 33.56 4.38 -10.29
CA VAL A 759 34.06 3.00 -10.28
C VAL A 759 35.60 2.90 -10.31
N ASN A 760 36.27 3.77 -11.05
CA ASN A 760 37.73 3.78 -11.14
C ASN A 760 38.36 4.24 -9.81
N LEU A 761 37.74 5.18 -9.10
CA LEU A 761 38.21 5.61 -7.78
C LEU A 761 37.98 4.54 -6.71
N ALA A 762 36.84 3.84 -6.78
CA ALA A 762 36.58 2.69 -5.92
C ALA A 762 37.61 1.57 -6.14
N ALA A 763 37.86 1.20 -7.41
CA ALA A 763 38.84 0.19 -7.78
C ALA A 763 40.27 0.55 -7.34
N HIS A 764 40.67 1.80 -7.57
CA HIS A 764 41.98 2.31 -7.17
C HIS A 764 42.21 2.24 -5.66
N THR A 765 41.18 2.59 -4.87
CA THR A 765 41.21 2.56 -3.40
C THR A 765 41.42 1.15 -2.85
N ILE A 766 40.89 0.12 -3.51
CA ILE A 766 41.07 -1.28 -3.10
C ILE A 766 42.53 -1.72 -3.23
N ILE A 767 43.26 -1.15 -4.21
CA ILE A 767 44.59 -1.61 -4.63
C ILE A 767 45.72 -0.85 -3.95
N ILE A 768 45.50 0.41 -3.56
CA ILE A 768 46.47 1.19 -2.80
C ILE A 768 46.28 0.90 -1.30
N PRO A 769 47.16 0.09 -0.65
CA PRO A 769 47.28 0.20 0.78
C PRO A 769 47.71 1.65 1.08
N ASN A 770 46.98 2.32 1.98
CA ASN A 770 47.36 3.64 2.48
C ASN A 770 48.89 3.64 2.70
N GLN A 771 49.62 4.59 2.12
CA GLN A 771 51.09 4.62 2.13
C GLN A 771 51.72 4.58 3.56
N ASN A 772 50.88 4.64 4.61
CA ASN A 772 51.24 4.54 6.02
C ASN A 772 50.55 3.38 6.80
N GLN A 773 49.80 2.47 6.17
CA GLN A 773 49.10 1.36 6.85
C GLN A 773 49.24 0.04 6.09
N SER A 774 49.87 -0.96 6.71
CA SER A 774 49.83 -2.36 6.25
C SER A 774 48.40 -2.89 6.31
N TYR A 775 48.04 -3.77 5.37
CA TYR A 775 46.77 -4.48 5.41
C TYR A 775 46.59 -5.18 6.77
N THR A 776 45.49 -4.87 7.46
CA THR A 776 45.13 -5.53 8.72
C THR A 776 44.02 -6.54 8.45
N TYR A 777 44.29 -7.82 8.69
CA TYR A 777 43.28 -8.87 8.54
C TYR A 777 42.14 -8.68 9.56
N GLY A 778 40.93 -9.07 9.17
CA GLY A 778 39.71 -8.93 9.96
C GLY A 778 39.12 -7.51 9.96
N LYS A 779 39.73 -6.54 9.26
CA LYS A 779 39.16 -5.20 9.11
C LYS A 779 38.12 -5.11 7.98
N ILE A 780 37.15 -4.21 8.20
CA ILE A 780 36.10 -3.86 7.25
C ILE A 780 36.25 -2.39 6.90
N TYR A 781 36.42 -2.08 5.61
CA TYR A 781 36.56 -0.72 5.12
C TYR A 781 35.29 -0.28 4.38
N HIS A 782 34.82 0.94 4.61
CA HIS A 782 33.68 1.51 3.89
C HIS A 782 34.19 2.47 2.82
N ILE A 783 34.00 2.12 1.55
CA ILE A 783 34.36 2.99 0.43
C ILE A 783 33.07 3.63 -0.06
N VAL A 784 32.85 4.88 0.35
CA VAL A 784 31.65 5.67 0.04
C VAL A 784 32.03 7.08 -0.36
N ASN A 785 31.19 7.71 -1.17
CA ASN A 785 31.29 9.15 -1.41
C ASN A 785 30.55 9.90 -0.29
N GLN A 786 31.30 10.65 0.53
CA GLN A 786 30.80 11.32 1.74
C GLN A 786 30.44 12.80 1.56
N ASN A 787 30.95 13.46 0.52
CA ASN A 787 30.93 14.93 0.46
C ASN A 787 30.24 15.52 -0.77
N GLU A 788 29.96 14.73 -1.82
CA GLU A 788 29.51 15.29 -3.10
C GLU A 788 28.29 14.56 -3.67
N THR A 789 27.15 15.25 -3.68
CA THR A 789 25.94 14.77 -4.34
C THR A 789 25.66 15.58 -5.59
N ILE A 790 25.30 14.89 -6.67
CA ILE A 790 24.91 15.52 -7.92
C ILE A 790 23.43 15.86 -7.84
N SER A 791 23.07 17.14 -8.02
CA SER A 791 21.67 17.53 -8.13
C SER A 791 21.11 17.15 -9.51
N PHE A 792 19.83 16.80 -9.57
CA PHE A 792 19.24 16.44 -10.85
C PHE A 792 19.21 17.63 -11.82
N GLU A 793 19.14 18.87 -11.34
CA GLU A 793 19.21 20.07 -12.18
C GLU A 793 20.51 20.14 -12.96
N ASN A 794 21.66 19.84 -12.33
CA ASN A 794 22.94 19.81 -13.02
C ASN A 794 22.98 18.70 -14.08
N ILE A 795 22.36 17.54 -13.78
CA ILE A 795 22.23 16.44 -14.75
C ILE A 795 21.36 16.89 -15.93
N ALA A 796 20.21 17.52 -15.68
CA ALA A 796 19.31 18.00 -16.70
C ALA A 796 19.98 19.06 -17.60
N GLU A 797 20.74 19.99 -17.01
CA GLU A 797 21.53 20.97 -17.75
C GLU A 797 22.58 20.30 -18.65
N CYS A 798 23.26 19.27 -18.14
CA CYS A 798 24.23 18.50 -18.91
C CYS A 798 23.57 17.69 -20.04
N ILE A 799 22.38 17.11 -19.82
CA ILE A 799 21.59 16.44 -20.87
C ILE A 799 21.27 17.43 -22.00
N CYS A 800 20.84 18.65 -21.67
CA CYS A 800 20.60 19.71 -22.64
C CYS A 800 21.88 20.11 -23.40
N LYS A 801 23.04 20.18 -22.71
CA LYS A 801 24.35 20.44 -23.35
C LYS A 801 24.79 19.32 -24.29
N CYS A 802 24.35 18.08 -24.06
CA CYS A 802 24.53 16.97 -24.99
C CYS A 802 23.61 17.06 -26.23
N GLY A 803 22.78 18.10 -26.36
CA GLY A 803 21.91 18.31 -27.51
C GLY A 803 20.53 17.65 -27.40
N ILE A 804 20.20 17.02 -26.26
CA ILE A 804 18.90 16.40 -26.03
C ILE A 804 17.98 17.38 -25.32
N LYS A 805 16.83 17.66 -25.93
CA LYS A 805 15.80 18.49 -25.29
C LYS A 805 15.02 17.64 -24.30
N ILE A 806 14.97 18.11 -23.06
CA ILE A 806 14.15 17.51 -22.00
C ILE A 806 13.28 18.57 -21.33
N GLU A 807 12.05 18.22 -20.99
CA GLU A 807 11.09 19.14 -20.35
C GLU A 807 10.58 18.61 -19.01
N PRO A 808 10.48 19.47 -17.97
CA PRO A 808 9.82 19.10 -16.73
C PRO A 808 8.30 19.05 -16.93
N ILE A 809 7.67 17.97 -16.49
CA ILE A 809 6.20 17.82 -16.48
C ILE A 809 5.73 17.28 -15.14
N CYS A 810 4.43 17.40 -14.82
CA CYS A 810 3.93 16.86 -13.56
C CYS A 810 4.00 15.33 -13.54
N ASP A 811 4.09 14.74 -12.36
CA ASP A 811 4.37 13.32 -12.19
C ASP A 811 3.34 12.41 -12.89
N ASP A 812 2.06 12.78 -12.87
CA ASP A 812 1.01 12.00 -13.53
C ASP A 812 1.03 12.13 -15.05
N GLU A 813 1.37 13.31 -15.58
CA GLU A 813 1.61 13.50 -17.01
C GLU A 813 2.83 12.71 -17.48
N TRP A 814 3.90 12.69 -16.67
CA TRP A 814 5.11 11.89 -16.96
C TRP A 814 4.79 10.40 -17.05
N LYS A 815 4.05 9.86 -16.08
CA LYS A 815 3.59 8.47 -16.10
C LYS A 815 2.77 8.19 -17.37
N HIS A 816 1.84 9.08 -17.71
CA HIS A 816 0.99 8.92 -18.88
C HIS A 816 1.78 8.93 -20.19
N LYS A 817 2.73 9.87 -20.36
CA LYS A 817 3.58 9.93 -21.57
C LYS A 817 4.47 8.69 -21.69
N LEU A 818 5.05 8.21 -20.59
CA LEU A 818 5.81 6.96 -20.60
C LEU A 818 4.96 5.74 -20.98
N ILE A 819 3.71 5.66 -20.51
CA ILE A 819 2.76 4.59 -20.88
C ILE A 819 2.37 4.66 -22.36
N LEU A 820 2.30 5.85 -22.95
CA LEU A 820 2.05 6.00 -24.38
C LEU A 820 3.27 5.57 -25.20
N GLN A 821 4.46 6.05 -24.82
CA GLN A 821 5.71 5.72 -25.50
C GLN A 821 6.10 4.24 -25.34
N SER A 822 5.69 3.57 -24.26
CA SER A 822 5.93 2.13 -24.07
C SER A 822 5.21 1.24 -25.08
N LYS A 823 4.20 1.76 -25.78
CA LYS A 823 3.53 1.03 -26.87
C LYS A 823 4.39 0.93 -28.12
N GLU A 824 5.31 1.87 -28.31
CA GLU A 824 6.14 2.00 -29.50
C GLU A 824 7.61 1.62 -29.25
N ASN A 825 8.07 1.67 -28.00
CA ASN A 825 9.46 1.37 -27.62
C ASN A 825 9.53 0.32 -26.50
N ASN A 826 10.10 -0.85 -26.82
CA ASN A 826 10.22 -1.98 -25.88
C ASN A 826 11.13 -1.68 -24.67
N PHE A 827 12.13 -0.81 -24.81
CA PHE A 827 12.98 -0.43 -23.68
C PHE A 827 12.22 0.46 -22.68
N ILE A 828 11.49 1.47 -23.19
CA ILE A 828 10.61 2.31 -22.35
C ILE A 828 9.52 1.46 -21.70
N LYS A 829 9.01 0.44 -22.41
CA LYS A 829 8.10 -0.55 -21.84
C LYS A 829 8.71 -1.27 -20.64
N SER A 830 9.91 -1.84 -20.78
CA SER A 830 10.56 -2.61 -19.71
C SER A 830 11.03 -1.78 -18.51
N ILE A 831 11.41 -0.52 -18.72
CA ILE A 831 12.09 0.26 -17.68
C ILE A 831 11.26 1.45 -17.20
N GLY A 832 10.52 2.10 -18.09
CA GLY A 832 9.63 3.21 -17.74
C GLY A 832 8.57 2.79 -16.73
N GLU A 833 7.98 1.61 -16.89
CA GLU A 833 7.02 1.07 -15.93
C GLU A 833 7.65 0.76 -14.57
N PHE A 834 8.87 0.21 -14.54
CA PHE A 834 9.60 0.00 -13.29
C PHE A 834 9.74 1.32 -12.50
N PHE A 835 10.08 2.42 -13.18
CA PHE A 835 10.18 3.73 -12.53
C PHE A 835 8.82 4.33 -12.18
N ILE A 836 7.79 4.19 -13.02
CA ILE A 836 6.42 4.65 -12.69
C ILE A 836 5.96 4.10 -11.33
N TYR A 837 6.23 2.82 -11.06
CA TYR A 837 5.75 2.14 -9.86
C TYR A 837 6.70 2.25 -8.64
N ASN A 838 8.00 2.49 -8.85
CA ASN A 838 8.99 2.50 -7.76
C ASN A 838 9.62 3.86 -7.46
N LEU A 839 9.71 4.78 -8.43
CA LEU A 839 10.44 6.06 -8.27
C LEU A 839 9.81 6.95 -7.18
N PHE A 840 8.51 6.82 -6.96
CA PHE A 840 7.74 7.62 -5.99
C PHE A 840 7.45 6.90 -4.66
N LYS A 841 7.74 5.59 -4.54
CA LYS A 841 7.60 4.85 -3.27
C LYS A 841 8.76 5.07 -2.30
N GLN A 842 9.91 5.56 -2.77
CA GLN A 842 11.13 5.72 -1.98
C GLN A 842 11.38 7.15 -1.46
N THR A 843 10.36 7.99 -1.28
CA THR A 843 10.53 9.37 -0.82
C THR A 843 10.92 9.54 0.65
N ASN A 844 11.16 8.46 1.40
CA ASN A 844 11.59 8.52 2.81
C ASN A 844 13.02 8.00 3.09
N SER A 845 13.80 7.62 2.08
CA SER A 845 15.22 7.27 2.30
C SER A 845 16.16 8.38 1.84
N THR A 846 15.98 9.59 2.36
CA THR A 846 17.12 10.49 2.51
C THR A 846 18.09 9.80 3.46
N VAL A 847 19.16 9.23 2.92
CA VAL A 847 20.34 8.88 3.71
C VAL A 847 20.86 10.20 4.28
N GLN A 848 20.39 10.59 5.47
CA GLN A 848 21.11 11.54 6.30
C GLN A 848 22.40 10.83 6.74
N GLN A 849 23.44 10.96 5.92
CA GLN A 849 24.80 10.62 6.34
C GLN A 849 25.22 11.67 7.36
N ASN A 850 24.95 11.41 8.64
CA ASN A 850 25.62 12.15 9.70
C ASN A 850 27.10 11.72 9.72
N LYS A 851 27.96 12.73 9.81
CA LYS A 851 29.42 12.59 9.96
C LYS A 851 29.73 11.66 11.13
N SER A 852 30.50 10.60 10.87
CA SER A 852 31.25 9.92 11.91
C SER A 852 32.69 9.63 11.47
N ASN A 853 33.50 9.36 12.47
CA ASN A 853 34.90 9.76 12.62
C ASN A 853 35.90 9.05 11.69
N GLU A 854 36.96 9.80 11.37
CA GLU A 854 38.34 9.40 11.06
C GLU A 854 38.60 7.89 10.99
N ASN A 855 38.52 7.29 9.80
CA ASN A 855 39.42 6.21 9.32
C ASN A 855 39.10 5.73 7.89
N SER A 856 39.06 6.67 6.93
CA SER A 856 39.39 6.51 5.50
C SER A 856 38.94 7.76 4.74
N GLN A 857 39.47 8.92 5.14
CA GLN A 857 39.23 10.18 4.42
C GLN A 857 40.02 10.15 3.11
N LEU A 858 39.42 9.59 2.07
CA LEU A 858 39.91 9.78 0.70
C LEU A 858 39.19 11.01 0.13
N ASN A 859 39.93 12.11 -0.01
CA ASN A 859 39.48 13.27 -0.78
C ASN A 859 39.45 12.87 -2.26
N PHE A 860 38.28 12.42 -2.71
CA PHE A 860 38.05 12.16 -4.13
C PHE A 860 37.99 13.48 -4.91
N LEU A 861 38.40 13.45 -6.18
CA LEU A 861 38.27 14.57 -7.12
C LEU A 861 36.81 15.05 -7.19
N SER A 862 36.60 16.36 -7.31
CA SER A 862 35.26 16.92 -7.32
C SER A 862 34.44 16.39 -8.50
N ILE A 863 33.30 15.76 -8.19
CA ILE A 863 32.26 15.35 -9.12
C ILE A 863 31.64 16.64 -9.68
N ASP A 864 32.12 17.03 -10.86
CA ASP A 864 31.77 18.25 -11.54
C ASP A 864 30.91 17.99 -12.79
N ASN A 865 30.55 19.05 -13.52
CA ASN A 865 29.81 18.91 -14.76
C ASN A 865 30.57 18.11 -15.82
N ASN A 866 31.91 18.07 -15.78
CA ASN A 866 32.71 17.28 -16.72
C ASN A 866 32.51 15.77 -16.49
N TYR A 867 32.46 15.33 -15.23
CA TYR A 867 32.08 13.95 -14.89
C TYR A 867 30.71 13.57 -15.46
N ILE A 868 29.70 14.42 -15.23
CA ILE A 868 28.32 14.17 -15.72
C ILE A 868 28.32 14.10 -17.25
N MET A 869 28.98 15.05 -17.93
CA MET A 869 29.06 15.08 -19.39
C MET A 869 29.71 13.82 -19.96
N LYS A 870 30.78 13.30 -19.35
CA LYS A 870 31.41 12.04 -19.77
C LYS A 870 30.45 10.86 -19.61
N TRP A 871 29.76 10.76 -18.48
CA TRP A 871 28.78 9.70 -18.24
C TRP A 871 27.66 9.72 -19.29
N LEU A 872 27.05 10.89 -19.52
CA LEU A 872 25.99 11.05 -20.51
C LEU A 872 26.49 10.79 -21.94
N THR A 873 27.70 11.25 -22.27
CA THR A 873 28.32 10.99 -23.58
C THR A 873 28.57 9.51 -23.80
N PHE A 874 29.01 8.78 -22.76
CA PHE A 874 29.19 7.33 -22.85
C PHE A 874 27.87 6.61 -23.11
N ILE A 875 26.78 7.01 -22.42
CA ILE A 875 25.42 6.49 -22.69
C ILE A 875 25.06 6.72 -24.15
N LEU A 876 25.27 7.94 -24.67
CA LEU A 876 24.99 8.32 -26.06
C LEU A 876 25.78 7.49 -27.08
N GLN A 877 27.07 7.25 -26.83
CA GLN A 877 27.93 6.45 -27.72
C GLN A 877 27.52 4.98 -27.77
N HIS A 878 26.89 4.47 -26.71
CA HIS A 878 26.51 3.06 -26.56
C HIS A 878 24.99 2.87 -26.52
N ILE A 879 24.26 3.77 -27.17
CA ILE A 879 22.80 3.84 -27.16
C ILE A 879 22.10 2.50 -27.46
N GLU A 880 22.66 1.68 -28.34
CA GLU A 880 22.10 0.37 -28.69
C GLU A 880 22.04 -0.56 -27.45
N ASN A 881 22.97 -0.42 -26.50
CA ASN A 881 22.97 -1.14 -25.23
C ASN A 881 21.93 -0.62 -24.23
N PHE A 882 21.36 0.57 -24.49
CA PHE A 882 20.36 1.25 -23.68
C PHE A 882 19.02 1.40 -24.43
N GLY A 883 18.82 0.63 -25.51
CA GLY A 883 17.52 0.51 -26.16
C GLY A 883 17.00 1.74 -26.93
N PHE A 884 17.85 2.71 -27.31
CA PHE A 884 17.38 3.76 -28.23
C PHE A 884 17.37 3.27 -29.68
N GLU A 885 16.32 3.64 -30.42
CA GLU A 885 16.26 3.41 -31.87
C GLU A 885 17.05 4.49 -32.62
N LYS A 886 17.79 4.10 -33.66
CA LYS A 886 18.63 4.99 -34.50
C LYS A 886 17.90 6.23 -35.06
N LYS A 887 16.57 6.23 -35.12
CA LYS A 887 15.77 7.34 -35.63
C LYS A 887 15.72 8.58 -34.73
N ILE A 888 15.92 8.44 -33.41
CA ILE A 888 15.72 9.53 -32.44
C ILE A 888 16.84 10.58 -32.49
N ILE A 889 18.02 10.26 -33.03
CA ILE A 889 19.22 11.13 -33.02
C ILE A 889 19.38 11.92 -34.34
N GLN A 890 18.61 11.61 -35.38
CA GLN A 890 18.66 12.32 -36.66
C GLN A 890 17.76 13.57 -36.71
N GLN A 891 17.08 13.90 -35.61
CA GLN A 891 16.33 15.15 -35.41
C GLN A 891 17.02 15.99 -34.33
#